data_AF-A0AAV7KGL7-F1
#
_entry.id   AF-A0AAV7KGL7-F1
#
_cell.length_a   1.000
_cell.length_b   1.000
_cell.length_c   1.000
_cell.angle_alpha   90.00
_cell.angle_beta   90.00
_cell.angle_gamma   90.00
#
_symmetry.space_group_name_H-M   'P 1'
#
loop_
_entity.id
_entity.type
_entity.pdbx_description
1 polymer ?
#
loop_
_entity_poly.entity_id
_entity_poly.type
_entity_poly.pdbx_seq_one_letter_code
_entity_poly.pdbx_strand_id
1 'polypeptide(L)'
;MSNTEVSPGSANSASPQSATSKLDTLSREDLIKFVKKQAVTIKSLRNKDSIEQATTSKSSQLDLSEEYSVLKSEKDVLFQKFSALSSEKNTLDMKYEQSLSKLALLEQEQSDTTGDVTNQEINLHSQIKRLQLDLSKSENENISLKSKLKEESNECKEDKLEASEQKLRLLDLELADYQTNSKLLAEENTRIKDKLRSSENKIKEDISDREAMLKQITNLESGKNGLITEQSNLHTQIREYTTGAETLRAELDKEKKSLEEVRGEMEQMRYNWEEDKLHNQELEIKIHKIEQSYQIKLQDQVDAIEKLEQNCSDLESKLIESQIVCDTSVSEYENYKIRVHGVLKQKSELVSSSQQLKDKILSLETDRTELYSQLEKKDKLISTLEGEVATLRRDLTLEEEGRSISEKASLSRVESLQTSKNEQINRQLDEIHNLHEQLDNLKLTEQQMEQSYAYQLQSMQRDHQEKMTSLQQENLRLQNIIHVDEGELLPPCGLQERTQGEGMEREVIQLSSKPDSTAQSPTGSGRGFYLERLLTTGPEEVLTTPEPVVGQSLLQEVTTSKRQLRHLNEILHESESSNMLLEQQVKLLKEEIRRLERNTERGKHLESLEYLKNVVVSFFSSSSNQADMLPALRTVLQLGPEEIASIKSEITAVARMKKLAANSASFAWSSYDATNINIV
;
A
#
# COMPACT_ATOMS: atom_id res chain seq x y z
N MET A 1 123.41 -45.47 13.54
CA MET A 1 122.78 -46.65 14.17
C MET A 1 121.77 -47.17 13.18
N SER A 2 121.87 -48.35 12.57
CA SER A 2 122.95 -49.37 12.54
C SER A 2 122.81 -50.10 11.18
N ASN A 3 123.89 -50.47 10.47
CA ASN A 3 124.56 -51.79 10.49
C ASN A 3 123.61 -53.01 10.60
N THR A 4 123.75 -54.10 9.84
CA THR A 4 124.58 -54.46 8.65
C THR A 4 123.88 -55.68 7.96
N GLU A 5 124.36 -56.53 7.04
CA GLU A 5 125.63 -56.94 6.37
C GLU A 5 125.21 -57.38 4.92
N VAL A 6 125.94 -57.40 3.80
CA VAL A 6 127.37 -57.43 3.44
C VAL A 6 128.04 -58.82 3.54
N SER A 7 128.15 -59.58 2.43
CA SER A 7 129.30 -60.48 2.18
C SER A 7 129.46 -60.97 0.71
N PRO A 8 130.68 -61.30 0.23
CA PRO A 8 130.96 -61.36 -1.22
C PRO A 8 131.87 -62.54 -1.72
N GLY A 9 132.12 -62.56 -3.03
CA GLY A 9 133.52 -62.49 -3.52
C GLY A 9 134.21 -63.76 -4.06
N SER A 10 135.35 -63.48 -4.74
CA SER A 10 136.39 -64.42 -5.22
C SER A 10 136.01 -65.38 -6.37
N ALA A 11 136.88 -65.78 -7.32
CA ALA A 11 138.06 -65.18 -8.01
C ALA A 11 138.53 -66.23 -9.07
N ASN A 12 139.53 -65.90 -9.89
CA ASN A 12 140.26 -66.81 -10.81
C ASN A 12 139.44 -67.41 -11.98
N SER A 13 140.03 -67.81 -13.13
CA SER A 13 141.33 -67.47 -13.75
C SER A 13 141.39 -68.02 -15.19
N ALA A 14 142.22 -67.41 -16.05
CA ALA A 14 142.86 -68.02 -17.24
C ALA A 14 142.00 -68.43 -18.47
N SER A 15 142.21 -67.70 -19.59
CA SER A 15 142.56 -68.17 -20.97
C SER A 15 141.93 -69.42 -21.65
N PRO A 16 141.88 -69.50 -23.01
CA PRO A 16 141.88 -68.44 -24.04
C PRO A 16 140.97 -68.67 -25.29
N GLN A 17 140.79 -67.60 -26.06
CA GLN A 17 140.67 -67.52 -27.55
C GLN A 17 139.91 -68.59 -28.38
N SER A 18 138.71 -68.19 -28.84
CA SER A 18 138.28 -68.09 -30.26
C SER A 18 138.70 -69.13 -31.34
N ALA A 19 137.69 -69.86 -31.82
CA ALA A 19 137.25 -69.92 -33.23
C ALA A 19 138.25 -70.26 -34.38
N THR A 20 138.27 -71.56 -34.72
CA THR A 20 138.07 -72.14 -36.10
C THR A 20 138.95 -71.77 -37.32
N SER A 21 139.60 -72.84 -37.84
CA SER A 21 139.80 -73.25 -39.26
C SER A 21 140.88 -72.63 -40.19
N LYS A 22 142.00 -73.37 -40.31
CA LYS A 22 142.62 -74.02 -41.53
C LYS A 22 142.72 -73.22 -42.87
N LEU A 23 143.75 -73.30 -43.75
CA LEU A 23 145.08 -73.98 -43.93
C LEU A 23 145.65 -73.45 -45.31
N ASP A 24 146.90 -73.53 -45.81
CA ASP A 24 148.27 -73.92 -45.37
C ASP A 24 149.33 -73.48 -46.46
N THR A 25 150.62 -73.84 -46.29
CA THR A 25 151.77 -73.86 -47.25
C THR A 25 152.66 -72.60 -47.44
N LEU A 26 153.96 -72.83 -47.74
CA LEU A 26 155.10 -71.91 -47.52
C LEU A 26 156.02 -71.67 -48.76
N SER A 27 156.90 -70.65 -48.70
CA SER A 27 158.31 -70.73 -49.15
C SER A 27 159.21 -69.69 -48.44
N ARG A 28 160.55 -69.87 -48.45
CA ARG A 28 161.53 -69.12 -47.61
C ARG A 28 162.91 -68.85 -48.28
N GLU A 29 163.07 -69.07 -49.57
CA GLU A 29 164.37 -69.32 -50.21
C GLU A 29 165.45 -68.20 -50.12
N ASP A 30 165.05 -66.91 -50.18
CA ASP A 30 165.95 -65.86 -50.72
C ASP A 30 166.46 -64.76 -49.76
N LEU A 31 166.17 -64.79 -48.45
CA LEU A 31 166.75 -63.80 -47.51
C LEU A 31 168.08 -64.22 -46.83
N ILE A 32 168.65 -65.38 -47.19
CA ILE A 32 169.98 -65.81 -46.71
C ILE A 32 171.04 -65.83 -47.82
N LYS A 33 170.64 -65.84 -49.11
CA LYS A 33 171.59 -65.83 -50.25
C LYS A 33 172.10 -64.43 -50.64
N PHE A 34 171.61 -63.33 -50.05
CA PHE A 34 171.94 -61.96 -50.50
C PHE A 34 172.33 -60.91 -49.43
N VAL A 35 172.65 -61.35 -48.20
CA VAL A 35 173.84 -60.83 -47.49
C VAL A 35 175.05 -61.66 -47.96
N LYS A 36 175.21 -61.84 -49.28
CA LYS A 36 176.15 -61.05 -50.09
C LYS A 36 177.53 -60.98 -49.41
N LYS A 37 178.56 -61.56 -50.03
CA LYS A 37 179.18 -60.93 -51.21
C LYS A 37 179.35 -59.41 -51.00
N GLN A 38 180.10 -59.07 -49.98
CA GLN A 38 181.06 -57.98 -50.05
C GLN A 38 182.31 -58.47 -49.31
N ALA A 39 183.47 -58.58 -49.93
CA ALA A 39 183.77 -58.39 -51.35
C ALA A 39 184.59 -59.58 -51.86
N VAL A 40 185.60 -59.28 -52.68
CA VAL A 40 186.72 -60.13 -53.09
C VAL A 40 187.97 -59.24 -52.97
N THR A 41 189.16 -59.73 -53.37
CA THR A 41 190.44 -59.00 -53.52
C THR A 41 191.19 -58.72 -52.20
N ILE A 42 192.47 -58.32 -52.16
CA ILE A 42 193.41 -57.60 -53.05
C ILE A 42 194.56 -58.51 -53.60
N LYS A 43 194.81 -58.53 -54.92
CA LYS A 43 195.83 -59.30 -55.71
C LYS A 43 195.40 -60.75 -56.07
N SER A 44 195.28 -61.20 -57.34
CA SER A 44 196.31 -61.49 -58.41
C SER A 44 197.30 -62.59 -58.01
N LEU A 45 198.02 -63.37 -58.85
CA LEU A 45 198.24 -63.46 -60.32
C LEU A 45 197.71 -64.83 -60.88
N ARG A 46 197.91 -65.28 -62.14
CA ARG A 46 198.56 -64.74 -63.36
C ARG A 46 197.80 -65.24 -64.62
N ASN A 47 198.17 -64.73 -65.79
CA ASN A 47 197.66 -65.11 -67.12
C ASN A 47 198.03 -66.57 -67.55
N LYS A 48 197.27 -67.10 -68.53
CA LYS A 48 197.73 -67.83 -69.76
C LYS A 48 198.44 -69.20 -69.59
N ASP A 49 198.60 -70.07 -70.61
CA ASP A 49 198.24 -70.08 -72.06
C ASP A 49 197.74 -71.52 -72.49
N SER A 50 197.73 -71.89 -73.78
CA SER A 50 197.00 -73.07 -74.34
C SER A 50 197.81 -74.03 -75.25
N ILE A 51 197.36 -75.30 -75.37
CA ILE A 51 197.55 -76.26 -76.51
C ILE A 51 198.97 -76.87 -76.72
N GLU A 52 199.05 -77.96 -77.51
CA GLU A 52 200.16 -78.93 -77.61
C GLU A 52 201.07 -78.81 -78.87
N GLN A 53 202.27 -79.44 -78.81
CA GLN A 53 203.07 -80.04 -79.93
C GLN A 53 203.76 -79.10 -80.99
N ALA A 54 204.85 -79.45 -81.70
CA ALA A 54 205.89 -80.50 -81.55
C ALA A 54 207.14 -80.34 -82.48
N THR A 55 208.23 -81.07 -82.15
CA THR A 55 209.33 -81.63 -83.01
C THR A 55 210.44 -80.81 -83.71
N THR A 56 211.67 -81.37 -83.57
CA THR A 56 212.85 -81.47 -84.50
C THR A 56 214.03 -80.46 -84.56
N SER A 57 215.23 -81.00 -84.23
CA SER A 57 216.56 -80.87 -84.91
C SER A 57 217.60 -79.77 -84.58
N LYS A 58 218.68 -80.18 -83.86
CA LYS A 58 220.16 -79.88 -83.96
C LYS A 58 220.67 -78.46 -84.32
N SER A 59 221.78 -77.91 -83.81
CA SER A 59 222.99 -78.40 -83.07
C SER A 59 223.58 -77.19 -82.28
N SER A 60 224.36 -77.25 -81.18
CA SER A 60 225.57 -78.06 -80.90
C SER A 60 225.99 -78.01 -79.41
N GLN A 61 226.76 -79.01 -78.96
CA GLN A 61 227.60 -79.06 -77.74
C GLN A 61 226.97 -78.83 -76.33
N LEU A 62 226.76 -79.95 -75.63
CA LEU A 62 227.11 -80.20 -74.20
C LEU A 62 226.45 -79.35 -73.07
N ASP A 63 225.56 -80.03 -72.33
CA ASP A 63 225.04 -79.87 -70.95
C ASP A 63 225.41 -78.66 -70.04
N LEU A 64 224.41 -78.14 -69.28
CA LEU A 64 224.40 -77.93 -67.80
C LEU A 64 223.50 -76.79 -67.22
N SER A 65 222.85 -75.93 -68.03
CA SER A 65 222.41 -74.60 -67.52
C SER A 65 220.95 -74.42 -67.03
N GLU A 66 220.07 -75.43 -67.05
CA GLU A 66 218.61 -75.17 -67.13
C GLU A 66 217.84 -75.10 -65.79
N GLU A 67 218.40 -75.60 -64.68
CA GLU A 67 217.64 -75.86 -63.43
C GLU A 67 217.31 -74.60 -62.58
N TYR A 68 217.91 -73.44 -62.88
CA TYR A 68 217.88 -72.27 -61.96
C TYR A 68 216.79 -71.21 -62.25
N SER A 69 216.03 -71.33 -63.34
CA SER A 69 215.06 -70.31 -63.76
C SER A 69 213.65 -70.52 -63.18
N VAL A 70 213.23 -71.77 -63.02
CA VAL A 70 211.83 -72.16 -62.73
C VAL A 70 211.39 -71.72 -61.33
N LEU A 71 212.23 -72.00 -60.30
CA LEU A 71 211.95 -71.68 -58.89
C LEU A 71 211.77 -70.19 -58.59
N LYS A 72 212.10 -69.28 -59.52
CA LYS A 72 211.93 -67.84 -59.33
C LYS A 72 210.48 -67.39 -59.52
N SER A 73 209.73 -68.06 -60.41
CA SER A 73 208.45 -67.58 -60.91
C SER A 73 207.24 -67.92 -60.04
N GLU A 74 207.25 -69.08 -59.37
CA GLU A 74 206.11 -69.57 -58.56
C GLU A 74 205.93 -68.78 -57.26
N LYS A 75 207.02 -68.26 -56.69
CA LYS A 75 206.99 -67.48 -55.43
C LYS A 75 206.14 -66.21 -55.54
N ASP A 76 206.19 -65.53 -56.68
CA ASP A 76 205.42 -64.30 -56.92
C ASP A 76 203.92 -64.58 -57.09
N VAL A 77 203.55 -65.74 -57.65
CA VAL A 77 202.15 -66.13 -57.85
C VAL A 77 201.42 -66.28 -56.51
N LEU A 78 202.08 -66.88 -55.51
CA LEU A 78 201.52 -67.09 -54.17
C LEU A 78 201.49 -65.83 -53.30
N PHE A 79 202.53 -64.98 -53.31
CA PHE A 79 202.54 -63.76 -52.49
C PHE A 79 201.45 -62.78 -52.90
N GLN A 80 201.16 -62.73 -54.20
CA GLN A 80 200.02 -61.96 -54.67
C GLN A 80 198.72 -62.65 -54.23
N LYS A 81 198.56 -63.96 -54.43
CA LYS A 81 197.29 -64.68 -54.20
C LYS A 81 196.81 -64.71 -52.74
N PHE A 82 197.65 -64.39 -51.76
CA PHE A 82 197.26 -64.31 -50.34
C PHE A 82 196.30 -63.15 -50.03
N SER A 83 196.64 -61.91 -50.39
CA SER A 83 195.82 -60.77 -49.95
C SER A 83 194.47 -60.69 -50.66
N ALA A 84 194.22 -61.55 -51.68
CA ALA A 84 192.98 -61.73 -52.44
C ALA A 84 191.73 -61.92 -51.59
N LEU A 85 191.93 -62.30 -50.32
CA LEU A 85 190.90 -62.68 -49.35
C LEU A 85 190.82 -61.66 -48.18
N SER A 86 191.39 -60.46 -48.36
CA SER A 86 191.52 -59.44 -47.30
C SER A 86 190.54 -58.27 -47.47
N SER A 87 190.43 -57.64 -48.64
CA SER A 87 189.28 -56.76 -48.92
C SER A 87 188.00 -57.57 -49.13
N GLU A 88 188.12 -58.87 -49.43
CA GLU A 88 187.03 -59.85 -49.35
C GLU A 88 186.32 -59.80 -47.99
N LYS A 89 187.05 -59.62 -46.89
CA LYS A 89 186.46 -59.56 -45.54
C LYS A 89 185.88 -58.19 -45.19
N ASN A 90 186.69 -57.13 -45.30
CA ASN A 90 186.44 -55.80 -44.69
C ASN A 90 185.16 -55.07 -45.12
N THR A 91 184.37 -55.60 -46.05
CA THR A 91 183.15 -54.95 -46.54
C THR A 91 181.86 -55.72 -46.25
N LEU A 92 181.96 -56.98 -45.81
CA LEU A 92 180.79 -57.77 -45.37
C LEU A 92 180.28 -57.21 -44.03
N ASP A 93 181.21 -56.90 -43.13
CA ASP A 93 180.95 -56.23 -41.85
C ASP A 93 180.18 -54.91 -42.05
N MET A 94 180.57 -54.10 -43.04
CA MET A 94 179.95 -52.81 -43.38
C MET A 94 178.48 -52.92 -43.89
N LYS A 95 178.02 -54.13 -44.27
CA LYS A 95 176.59 -54.39 -44.57
C LYS A 95 175.77 -54.78 -43.34
N TYR A 96 176.42 -55.32 -42.31
CA TYR A 96 175.72 -55.82 -41.13
C TYR A 96 175.20 -54.67 -40.28
N GLU A 97 176.02 -53.64 -40.03
CA GLU A 97 175.63 -52.43 -39.27
C GLU A 97 174.45 -51.68 -39.89
N GLN A 98 174.41 -51.54 -41.22
CA GLN A 98 173.30 -50.89 -41.93
C GLN A 98 171.95 -51.60 -41.75
N SER A 99 171.97 -52.89 -41.36
CA SER A 99 170.75 -53.68 -41.16
C SER A 99 170.12 -53.42 -39.78
N LEU A 100 170.95 -53.26 -38.74
CA LEU A 100 170.51 -53.00 -37.36
C LEU A 100 169.85 -51.63 -37.20
N SER A 101 170.41 -50.59 -37.83
CA SER A 101 169.88 -49.22 -37.74
C SER A 101 168.47 -49.05 -38.33
N LYS A 102 167.97 -50.01 -39.11
CA LYS A 102 166.63 -49.96 -39.71
C LYS A 102 165.54 -50.61 -38.85
N LEU A 103 165.89 -51.50 -37.92
CA LEU A 103 164.93 -52.09 -36.99
C LEU A 103 164.49 -51.07 -35.92
N ALA A 104 165.43 -50.32 -35.36
CA ALA A 104 165.18 -49.37 -34.26
C ALA A 104 164.15 -48.26 -34.60
N LEU A 105 163.98 -47.90 -35.88
CA LEU A 105 163.01 -46.88 -36.29
C LEU A 105 161.56 -47.41 -36.32
N LEU A 106 161.35 -48.71 -36.54
CA LEU A 106 160.01 -49.30 -36.68
C LEU A 106 159.33 -49.58 -35.34
N GLU A 107 160.10 -49.78 -34.26
CA GLU A 107 159.53 -49.95 -32.91
C GLU A 107 158.99 -48.62 -32.35
N GLN A 108 159.55 -47.47 -32.78
CA GLN A 108 159.12 -46.16 -32.29
C GLN A 108 157.74 -45.73 -32.85
N GLU A 109 157.45 -45.99 -34.14
CA GLU A 109 156.17 -45.61 -34.77
C GLU A 109 154.94 -46.35 -34.18
N GLN A 110 155.14 -47.52 -33.56
CA GLN A 110 154.04 -48.25 -32.87
C GLN A 110 153.68 -47.64 -31.50
N SER A 111 154.60 -46.92 -30.85
CA SER A 111 154.35 -46.32 -29.53
C SER A 111 153.45 -45.09 -29.64
N ASP A 112 153.69 -44.24 -30.64
CA ASP A 112 152.93 -42.98 -30.77
C ASP A 112 151.49 -43.22 -31.24
N THR A 113 151.30 -44.17 -32.17
CA THR A 113 149.98 -44.50 -32.74
C THR A 113 149.01 -45.17 -31.76
N THR A 114 149.48 -45.71 -30.63
CA THR A 114 148.61 -46.25 -29.57
C THR A 114 148.17 -45.19 -28.55
N GLY A 115 148.83 -44.02 -28.48
CA GLY A 115 148.45 -42.94 -27.56
C GLY A 115 147.14 -42.25 -27.97
N ASP A 116 147.04 -41.80 -29.22
CA ASP A 116 145.95 -40.91 -29.68
C ASP A 116 144.55 -41.54 -29.58
N VAL A 117 144.42 -42.84 -29.84
CA VAL A 117 143.13 -43.55 -29.80
C VAL A 117 142.49 -43.47 -28.40
N THR A 118 143.29 -43.67 -27.35
CA THR A 118 142.79 -43.69 -25.97
C THR A 118 142.23 -42.35 -25.51
N ASN A 119 142.84 -41.24 -25.94
CA ASN A 119 142.37 -39.88 -25.63
C ASN A 119 141.02 -39.57 -26.31
N GLN A 120 140.77 -40.16 -27.49
CA GLN A 120 139.54 -39.92 -28.24
C GLN A 120 138.32 -40.63 -27.61
N GLU A 121 138.50 -41.85 -27.07
CA GLU A 121 137.46 -42.58 -26.33
C GLU A 121 137.02 -41.85 -25.04
N ILE A 122 137.98 -41.35 -24.27
CA ILE A 122 137.73 -40.61 -23.01
C ILE A 122 136.86 -39.36 -23.27
N ASN A 123 137.12 -38.64 -24.37
CA ASN A 123 136.37 -37.44 -24.73
C ASN A 123 134.89 -37.78 -25.05
N LEU A 124 134.65 -38.76 -25.93
CA LEU A 124 133.30 -39.20 -26.30
C LEU A 124 132.50 -39.69 -25.09
N HIS A 125 133.11 -40.47 -24.19
CA HIS A 125 132.46 -40.93 -22.97
C HIS A 125 132.05 -39.76 -22.05
N SER A 126 132.86 -38.70 -21.98
CA SER A 126 132.53 -37.49 -21.21
C SER A 126 131.34 -36.72 -21.78
N GLN A 127 131.14 -36.74 -23.10
CA GLN A 127 130.05 -36.07 -23.79
C GLN A 127 128.72 -36.81 -23.61
N ILE A 128 128.72 -38.14 -23.75
CA ILE A 128 127.54 -39.01 -23.52
C ILE A 128 126.99 -38.80 -22.11
N LYS A 129 127.87 -38.82 -21.09
CA LYS A 129 127.49 -38.66 -19.69
C LYS A 129 126.87 -37.28 -19.39
N ARG A 130 127.23 -36.24 -20.16
CA ARG A 130 126.65 -34.90 -20.04
C ARG A 130 125.23 -34.85 -20.61
N LEU A 131 125.02 -35.41 -21.81
CA LEU A 131 123.70 -35.51 -22.43
C LEU A 131 122.70 -36.33 -21.61
N GLN A 132 123.14 -37.42 -20.96
CA GLN A 132 122.30 -38.21 -20.04
C GLN A 132 121.80 -37.39 -18.85
N LEU A 133 122.64 -36.50 -18.30
CA LEU A 133 122.27 -35.63 -17.17
C LEU A 133 121.21 -34.60 -17.59
N ASP A 134 121.33 -34.02 -18.78
CA ASP A 134 120.43 -32.97 -19.24
C ASP A 134 119.08 -33.54 -19.72
N LEU A 135 119.05 -34.77 -20.27
CA LEU A 135 117.81 -35.51 -20.51
C LEU A 135 117.03 -35.72 -19.20
N SER A 136 117.71 -36.19 -18.16
CA SER A 136 117.11 -36.45 -16.84
C SER A 136 116.52 -35.20 -16.19
N LYS A 137 117.13 -34.02 -16.37
CA LYS A 137 116.55 -32.74 -15.92
C LYS A 137 115.24 -32.44 -16.66
N SER A 138 115.27 -32.51 -18.00
CA SER A 138 114.13 -32.21 -18.86
C SER A 138 112.93 -33.14 -18.58
N GLU A 139 113.18 -34.43 -18.32
CA GLU A 139 112.14 -35.38 -17.89
C GLU A 139 111.49 -34.98 -16.56
N ASN A 140 112.28 -34.61 -15.55
CA ASN A 140 111.78 -34.17 -14.24
C ASN A 140 110.99 -32.85 -14.33
N GLU A 141 111.44 -31.90 -15.15
CA GLU A 141 110.71 -30.66 -15.45
C GLU A 141 109.37 -30.97 -16.14
N ASN A 142 109.35 -31.90 -17.09
CA ASN A 142 108.14 -32.33 -17.79
C ASN A 142 107.12 -32.98 -16.82
N ILE A 143 107.59 -33.76 -15.85
CA ILE A 143 106.75 -34.35 -14.79
C ILE A 143 106.18 -33.27 -13.88
N SER A 144 106.99 -32.30 -13.44
CA SER A 144 106.54 -31.20 -12.58
C SER A 144 105.50 -30.32 -13.28
N LEU A 145 105.71 -29.95 -14.54
CA LEU A 145 104.74 -29.19 -15.32
C LEU A 145 103.42 -29.96 -15.54
N LYS A 146 103.49 -31.27 -15.79
CA LYS A 146 102.29 -32.13 -15.89
C LYS A 146 101.52 -32.25 -14.57
N SER A 147 102.21 -32.21 -13.41
CA SER A 147 101.52 -32.21 -12.11
C SER A 147 100.74 -30.91 -11.88
N LYS A 148 101.39 -29.75 -12.05
CA LYS A 148 100.77 -28.43 -11.89
C LYS A 148 99.60 -28.19 -12.84
N LEU A 149 99.77 -28.52 -14.12
CA LEU A 149 98.72 -28.34 -15.12
C LEU A 149 97.51 -29.26 -14.87
N LYS A 150 97.69 -30.39 -14.16
CA LYS A 150 96.58 -31.24 -13.70
C LYS A 150 95.90 -30.68 -12.44
N GLU A 151 96.66 -30.04 -11.57
CA GLU A 151 96.21 -29.38 -10.33
C GLU A 151 95.36 -28.15 -10.66
N GLU A 152 95.90 -27.20 -11.44
CA GLU A 152 95.18 -26.04 -12.00
C GLU A 152 93.94 -26.47 -12.80
N SER A 153 94.03 -27.58 -13.56
CA SER A 153 92.87 -28.10 -14.29
C SER A 153 91.77 -28.61 -13.35
N ASN A 154 92.09 -29.10 -12.16
CA ASN A 154 91.10 -29.59 -11.20
C ASN A 154 90.49 -28.45 -10.38
N GLU A 155 91.30 -27.55 -9.86
CA GLU A 155 90.87 -26.31 -9.20
C GLU A 155 89.90 -25.52 -10.10
N CYS A 156 90.25 -25.34 -11.38
CA CYS A 156 89.41 -24.70 -12.39
C CYS A 156 88.15 -25.52 -12.80
N LYS A 157 87.95 -26.74 -12.30
CA LYS A 157 86.67 -27.48 -12.38
C LYS A 157 85.88 -27.35 -11.08
N GLU A 158 86.56 -27.37 -9.94
CA GLU A 158 86.00 -27.26 -8.59
C GLU A 158 85.37 -25.87 -8.39
N ASP A 159 86.08 -24.79 -8.74
CA ASP A 159 85.55 -23.42 -8.83
C ASP A 159 84.25 -23.32 -9.63
N LYS A 160 84.18 -24.04 -10.77
CA LYS A 160 83.02 -24.01 -11.67
C LYS A 160 81.87 -24.86 -11.11
N LEU A 161 82.17 -25.93 -10.38
CA LEU A 161 81.18 -26.72 -9.67
C LEU A 161 80.58 -25.89 -8.55
N GLU A 162 81.41 -25.33 -7.66
CA GLU A 162 80.97 -24.46 -6.56
C GLU A 162 80.16 -23.25 -7.07
N ALA A 163 80.64 -22.54 -8.10
CA ALA A 163 79.89 -21.43 -8.68
C ALA A 163 78.54 -21.87 -9.28
N SER A 164 78.43 -23.10 -9.79
CA SER A 164 77.16 -23.65 -10.27
C SER A 164 76.23 -24.08 -9.13
N GLU A 165 76.77 -24.63 -8.03
CA GLU A 165 76.01 -25.02 -6.84
C GLU A 165 75.54 -23.79 -6.05
N GLN A 166 76.38 -22.77 -5.91
CA GLN A 166 76.00 -21.47 -5.32
C GLN A 166 74.91 -20.79 -6.14
N LYS A 167 74.98 -20.84 -7.48
CA LYS A 167 73.92 -20.33 -8.37
C LYS A 167 72.64 -21.16 -8.26
N LEU A 168 72.72 -22.49 -8.16
CA LEU A 168 71.56 -23.35 -7.95
C LEU A 168 70.90 -23.05 -6.61
N ARG A 169 71.68 -22.94 -5.53
CA ARG A 169 71.21 -22.59 -4.18
C ARG A 169 70.59 -21.19 -4.11
N LEU A 170 71.11 -20.22 -4.87
CA LEU A 170 70.48 -18.90 -4.99
C LEU A 170 69.14 -19.01 -5.73
N LEU A 171 69.09 -19.77 -6.84
CA LEU A 171 67.84 -20.01 -7.57
C LEU A 171 66.81 -20.75 -6.71
N ASP A 172 67.22 -21.73 -5.90
CA ASP A 172 66.33 -22.44 -4.96
C ASP A 172 65.80 -21.51 -3.86
N LEU A 173 66.61 -20.55 -3.39
CA LEU A 173 66.19 -19.52 -2.44
C LEU A 173 65.21 -18.53 -3.09
N GLU A 174 65.52 -18.02 -4.28
CA GLU A 174 64.60 -17.18 -5.07
C GLU A 174 63.28 -17.91 -5.34
N LEU A 175 63.32 -19.19 -5.72
CA LEU A 175 62.13 -20.02 -5.92
C LEU A 175 61.36 -20.24 -4.61
N ALA A 176 62.03 -20.36 -3.45
CA ALA A 176 61.36 -20.42 -2.15
C ALA A 176 60.69 -19.08 -1.78
N ASP A 177 61.31 -17.94 -2.09
CA ASP A 177 60.74 -16.61 -1.89
C ASP A 177 59.55 -16.36 -2.84
N TYR A 178 59.64 -16.76 -4.11
CA TYR A 178 58.50 -16.74 -5.03
C TYR A 178 57.38 -17.69 -4.60
N GLN A 179 57.70 -18.89 -4.08
CA GLN A 179 56.70 -19.83 -3.57
C GLN A 179 56.01 -19.33 -2.28
N THR A 180 56.74 -18.70 -1.36
CA THR A 180 56.17 -18.14 -0.13
C THR A 180 55.34 -16.89 -0.43
N ASN A 181 55.83 -15.97 -1.28
CA ASN A 181 55.05 -14.83 -1.75
C ASN A 181 53.79 -15.27 -2.51
N SER A 182 53.87 -16.30 -3.37
CA SER A 182 52.71 -16.89 -4.05
C SER A 182 51.67 -17.47 -3.08
N LYS A 183 52.11 -18.13 -1.99
CA LYS A 183 51.22 -18.59 -0.91
C LYS A 183 50.58 -17.43 -0.16
N LEU A 184 51.34 -16.41 0.22
CA LEU A 184 50.81 -15.21 0.89
C LEU A 184 49.80 -14.46 0.01
N LEU A 185 50.07 -14.31 -1.28
CA LEU A 185 49.12 -13.74 -2.25
C LEU A 185 47.88 -14.62 -2.42
N ALA A 186 48.00 -15.95 -2.36
CA ALA A 186 46.84 -16.85 -2.38
C ALA A 186 45.99 -16.73 -1.10
N GLU A 187 46.62 -16.64 0.07
CA GLU A 187 45.98 -16.42 1.37
C GLU A 187 45.33 -15.03 1.49
N GLU A 188 45.93 -13.99 0.93
CA GLU A 188 45.30 -12.68 0.82
C GLU A 188 44.12 -12.73 -0.16
N ASN A 189 44.24 -13.44 -1.29
CA ASN A 189 43.13 -13.63 -2.23
C ASN A 189 41.95 -14.41 -1.63
N THR A 190 42.17 -15.44 -0.80
CA THR A 190 41.07 -16.10 -0.08
C THR A 190 40.48 -15.16 0.96
N ARG A 191 41.30 -14.47 1.76
CA ARG A 191 40.84 -13.49 2.76
C ARG A 191 40.04 -12.33 2.15
N ILE A 192 40.38 -11.88 0.94
CA ILE A 192 39.61 -10.88 0.19
C ILE A 192 38.29 -11.48 -0.32
N LYS A 193 38.29 -12.70 -0.85
CA LYS A 193 37.06 -13.40 -1.30
C LYS A 193 36.09 -13.67 -0.14
N ASP A 194 36.59 -14.03 1.04
CA ASP A 194 35.75 -14.28 2.21
C ASP A 194 35.21 -12.97 2.82
N LYS A 195 36.00 -11.89 2.81
CA LYS A 195 35.49 -10.53 3.08
C LYS A 195 34.38 -10.17 2.09
N LEU A 196 34.61 -10.33 0.78
CA LEU A 196 33.64 -10.02 -0.27
C LEU A 196 32.33 -10.78 -0.06
N ARG A 197 32.40 -12.10 0.14
CA ARG A 197 31.25 -12.95 0.49
C ARG A 197 30.52 -12.48 1.75
N SER A 198 31.25 -12.05 2.78
CA SER A 198 30.64 -11.53 4.01
C SER A 198 29.88 -10.22 3.77
N SER A 199 30.36 -9.34 2.89
CA SER A 199 29.62 -8.14 2.46
C SER A 199 28.47 -8.45 1.50
N GLU A 200 28.63 -9.39 0.56
CA GLU A 200 27.56 -9.84 -0.34
C GLU A 200 26.38 -10.44 0.44
N ASN A 201 26.67 -11.19 1.51
CA ASN A 201 25.62 -11.78 2.35
C ASN A 201 24.89 -10.72 3.18
N LYS A 202 25.62 -9.75 3.75
CA LYS A 202 24.99 -8.60 4.42
C LYS A 202 24.11 -7.79 3.47
N ILE A 203 24.59 -7.51 2.24
CA ILE A 203 23.79 -6.80 1.24
C ILE A 203 22.52 -7.57 0.87
N LYS A 204 22.53 -8.92 0.85
CA LYS A 204 21.32 -9.74 0.66
C LYS A 204 20.37 -9.67 1.86
N GLU A 205 20.90 -9.63 3.07
CA GLU A 205 20.16 -9.45 4.33
C GLU A 205 19.48 -8.06 4.35
N ASP A 206 20.25 -6.99 4.10
CA ASP A 206 19.77 -5.61 3.95
C ASP A 206 18.69 -5.48 2.86
N ILE A 207 18.83 -6.20 1.73
CA ILE A 207 17.82 -6.23 0.66
C ILE A 207 16.54 -6.93 1.13
N SER A 208 16.65 -8.08 1.80
CA SER A 208 15.50 -8.83 2.33
C SER A 208 14.72 -8.01 3.36
N ASP A 209 15.41 -7.35 4.29
CA ASP A 209 14.80 -6.49 5.30
C ASP A 209 14.14 -5.25 4.67
N ARG A 210 14.76 -4.65 3.64
CA ARG A 210 14.16 -3.56 2.87
C ARG A 210 12.93 -4.01 2.10
N GLU A 211 12.91 -5.22 1.54
CA GLU A 211 11.71 -5.80 0.93
C GLU A 211 10.60 -6.08 1.95
N ALA A 212 10.93 -6.54 3.15
CA ALA A 212 9.97 -6.73 4.22
C ALA A 212 9.35 -5.39 4.67
N MET A 213 10.18 -4.36 4.86
CA MET A 213 9.71 -3.01 5.16
C MET A 213 8.86 -2.42 4.04
N LEU A 214 9.21 -2.62 2.76
CA LEU A 214 8.39 -2.17 1.63
C LEU A 214 7.00 -2.85 1.62
N LYS A 215 6.94 -4.16 1.87
CA LYS A 215 5.67 -4.90 2.00
C LYS A 215 4.83 -4.38 3.18
N GLN A 216 5.46 -4.00 4.29
CA GLN A 216 4.78 -3.38 5.42
C GLN A 216 4.24 -1.98 5.07
N ILE A 217 5.02 -1.16 4.35
CA ILE A 217 4.60 0.17 3.88
C ILE A 217 3.39 0.05 2.95
N THR A 218 3.42 -0.82 1.94
CA THR A 218 2.27 -1.00 1.03
C THR A 218 1.00 -1.48 1.73
N ASN A 219 1.14 -2.26 2.81
CA ASN A 219 0.01 -2.69 3.64
C ASN A 219 -0.54 -1.55 4.52
N LEU A 220 0.32 -0.66 5.01
CA LEU A 220 -0.10 0.54 5.75
C LEU A 220 -0.73 1.57 4.81
N GLU A 221 -0.25 1.69 3.57
CA GLU A 221 -0.84 2.55 2.53
C GLU A 221 -2.21 2.05 2.08
N SER A 222 -2.39 0.74 1.86
CA SER A 222 -3.71 0.19 1.52
C SER A 222 -4.71 0.32 2.67
N GLY A 223 -4.29 0.06 3.92
CA GLY A 223 -5.10 0.31 5.12
C GLY A 223 -5.48 1.77 5.29
N LYS A 224 -4.53 2.71 5.10
CA LYS A 224 -4.78 4.15 5.11
C LYS A 224 -5.79 4.56 4.04
N ASN A 225 -5.67 4.03 2.82
CA ASN A 225 -6.62 4.33 1.74
C ASN A 225 -8.02 3.80 2.06
N GLY A 226 -8.14 2.63 2.68
CA GLY A 226 -9.40 2.11 3.23
C GLY A 226 -10.04 3.08 4.23
N LEU A 227 -9.27 3.53 5.23
CA LEU A 227 -9.73 4.51 6.23
C LEU A 227 -10.13 5.86 5.60
N ILE A 228 -9.46 6.30 4.53
CA ILE A 228 -9.84 7.50 3.77
C ILE A 228 -11.19 7.31 3.06
N THR A 229 -11.43 6.14 2.45
CA THR A 229 -12.73 5.85 1.83
C THR A 229 -13.86 5.72 2.86
N GLU A 230 -13.59 5.10 4.02
CA GLU A 230 -14.54 5.02 5.13
C GLU A 230 -14.87 6.42 5.70
N GLN A 231 -13.85 7.25 5.92
CA GLN A 231 -14.02 8.65 6.33
C GLN A 231 -14.82 9.46 5.31
N SER A 232 -14.60 9.25 4.01
CA SER A 232 -15.37 9.89 2.94
C SER A 232 -16.84 9.45 2.97
N ASN A 233 -17.11 8.15 3.13
CA ASN A 233 -18.47 7.62 3.19
C ASN A 233 -19.23 8.14 4.42
N LEU A 234 -18.58 8.16 5.59
CA LEU A 234 -19.13 8.74 6.82
C LEU A 234 -19.40 10.25 6.65
N HIS A 235 -18.52 10.99 5.97
CA HIS A 235 -18.74 12.41 5.70
C HIS A 235 -19.93 12.64 4.74
N THR A 236 -20.14 11.77 3.75
CA THR A 236 -21.32 11.79 2.88
C THR A 236 -22.60 11.51 3.68
N GLN A 237 -22.63 10.46 4.51
CA GLN A 237 -23.79 10.17 5.37
C GLN A 237 -24.11 11.30 6.35
N ILE A 238 -23.08 11.88 6.99
CA ILE A 238 -23.26 13.06 7.87
C ILE A 238 -23.86 14.24 7.08
N ARG A 239 -23.44 14.44 5.84
CA ARG A 239 -24.02 15.49 4.97
C ARG A 239 -25.48 15.20 4.65
N GLU A 240 -25.81 13.98 4.24
CA GLU A 240 -27.19 13.54 3.94
C GLU A 240 -28.12 13.73 5.15
N TYR A 241 -27.70 13.29 6.34
CA TYR A 241 -28.44 13.52 7.58
C TYR A 241 -28.55 14.99 7.97
N THR A 242 -27.53 15.81 7.67
CA THR A 242 -27.58 17.26 7.91
C THR A 242 -28.59 17.92 6.98
N THR A 243 -28.54 17.63 5.68
CA THR A 243 -29.50 18.18 4.70
C THR A 243 -30.93 17.71 4.98
N GLY A 244 -31.13 16.45 5.40
CA GLY A 244 -32.44 15.95 5.80
C GLY A 244 -32.97 16.60 7.09
N ALA A 245 -32.09 16.93 8.04
CA ALA A 245 -32.47 17.71 9.22
C ALA A 245 -32.77 19.18 8.88
N GLU A 246 -32.18 19.74 7.82
CA GLU A 246 -32.46 21.09 7.33
C GLU A 246 -33.78 21.16 6.56
N THR A 247 -34.11 20.16 5.71
CA THR A 247 -35.44 20.09 5.05
C THR A 247 -36.56 19.90 6.07
N LEU A 248 -36.41 18.98 7.04
CA LEU A 248 -37.39 18.78 8.11
C LEU A 248 -37.58 20.03 8.99
N ARG A 249 -36.54 20.85 9.18
CA ARG A 249 -36.66 22.17 9.84
C ARG A 249 -37.43 23.18 8.99
N ALA A 250 -37.16 23.23 7.69
CA ALA A 250 -37.87 24.13 6.76
C ALA A 250 -39.36 23.77 6.64
N GLU A 251 -39.68 22.47 6.63
CA GLU A 251 -41.06 21.96 6.68
C GLU A 251 -41.74 22.33 8.00
N LEU A 252 -41.09 22.06 9.14
CA LEU A 252 -41.60 22.43 10.47
C LEU A 252 -41.80 23.95 10.62
N ASP A 253 -40.93 24.78 10.07
CA ASP A 253 -41.08 26.24 10.10
C ASP A 253 -42.12 26.76 9.08
N LYS A 254 -42.45 25.98 8.04
CA LYS A 254 -43.61 26.22 7.16
C LYS A 254 -44.92 25.87 7.87
N GLU A 255 -44.98 24.74 8.57
CA GLU A 255 -46.15 24.35 9.39
C GLU A 255 -46.40 25.34 10.54
N LYS A 256 -45.35 25.85 11.21
CA LYS A 256 -45.51 26.91 12.22
C LYS A 256 -46.14 28.18 11.65
N LYS A 257 -45.78 28.55 10.41
CA LYS A 257 -46.36 29.73 9.75
C LYS A 257 -47.84 29.53 9.44
N SER A 258 -48.22 28.40 8.83
CA SER A 258 -49.63 28.12 8.56
C SER A 258 -50.46 27.93 9.84
N LEU A 259 -49.88 27.39 10.92
CA LEU A 259 -50.52 27.33 12.23
C LEU A 259 -50.74 28.72 12.84
N GLU A 260 -49.79 29.65 12.74
CA GLU A 260 -49.96 31.02 13.23
C GLU A 260 -50.91 31.85 12.34
N GLU A 261 -50.94 31.58 11.03
CA GLU A 261 -51.94 32.14 10.09
C GLU A 261 -53.36 31.68 10.45
N VAL A 262 -53.60 30.37 10.56
CA VAL A 262 -54.90 29.79 10.98
C VAL A 262 -55.29 30.24 12.39
N ARG A 263 -54.32 30.40 13.29
CA ARG A 263 -54.56 30.98 14.62
C ARG A 263 -54.97 32.45 14.51
N GLY A 264 -54.33 33.24 13.66
CA GLY A 264 -54.73 34.62 13.38
C GLY A 264 -56.14 34.73 12.83
N GLU A 265 -56.53 33.84 11.92
CA GLU A 265 -57.91 33.72 11.42
C GLU A 265 -58.90 33.35 12.54
N MET A 266 -58.57 32.38 13.40
CA MET A 266 -59.40 32.03 14.56
C MET A 266 -59.52 33.18 15.59
N GLU A 267 -58.46 33.96 15.80
CA GLU A 267 -58.50 35.12 16.70
C GLU A 267 -59.35 36.26 16.11
N GLN A 268 -59.34 36.47 14.79
CA GLN A 268 -60.25 37.38 14.09
C GLN A 268 -61.71 36.89 14.12
N MET A 269 -61.96 35.61 13.85
CA MET A 269 -63.31 35.04 13.88
C MET A 269 -63.91 35.06 15.29
N ARG A 270 -63.10 34.90 16.34
CA ARG A 270 -63.54 35.12 17.73
C ARG A 270 -63.92 36.58 17.99
N TYR A 271 -63.09 37.53 17.55
CA TYR A 271 -63.39 38.97 17.70
C TYR A 271 -64.71 39.34 16.99
N ASN A 272 -64.90 38.89 15.74
CA ASN A 272 -66.14 39.13 14.99
C ASN A 272 -67.36 38.53 15.71
N TRP A 273 -67.24 37.32 16.26
CA TRP A 273 -68.30 36.69 17.05
C TRP A 273 -68.60 37.43 18.36
N GLU A 274 -67.60 38.01 19.02
CA GLU A 274 -67.78 38.86 20.21
C GLU A 274 -68.51 40.17 19.84
N GLU A 275 -68.22 40.77 18.68
CA GLU A 275 -68.90 41.96 18.15
C GLU A 275 -70.36 41.66 17.73
N ASP A 276 -70.60 40.60 16.94
CA ASP A 276 -71.93 40.13 16.57
C ASP A 276 -72.79 39.80 17.80
N LYS A 277 -72.19 39.15 18.80
CA LYS A 277 -72.88 38.82 20.07
C LYS A 277 -73.30 40.08 20.83
N LEU A 278 -72.46 41.10 20.87
CA LEU A 278 -72.79 42.38 21.50
C LEU A 278 -73.89 43.10 20.72
N HIS A 279 -73.85 43.07 19.38
CA HIS A 279 -74.90 43.63 18.53
C HIS A 279 -76.26 42.92 18.74
N ASN A 280 -76.27 41.59 18.85
CA ASN A 280 -77.48 40.83 19.17
C ASN A 280 -78.05 41.21 20.54
N GLN A 281 -77.20 41.39 21.57
CA GLN A 281 -77.65 41.87 22.88
C GLN A 281 -78.23 43.30 22.83
N GLU A 282 -77.69 44.19 21.99
CA GLU A 282 -78.33 45.49 21.76
C GLU A 282 -79.70 45.35 21.09
N LEU A 283 -79.86 44.43 20.13
CA LEU A 283 -81.13 44.17 19.45
C LEU A 283 -82.17 43.59 20.42
N GLU A 284 -81.80 42.65 21.30
CA GLU A 284 -82.65 42.15 22.38
C GLU A 284 -83.14 43.29 23.29
N ILE A 285 -82.25 44.20 23.69
CA ILE A 285 -82.61 45.39 24.51
C ILE A 285 -83.53 46.35 23.74
N LYS A 286 -83.35 46.51 22.42
CA LYS A 286 -84.21 47.35 21.57
C LYS A 286 -85.60 46.73 21.41
N ILE A 287 -85.68 45.42 21.18
CA ILE A 287 -86.93 44.64 21.12
C ILE A 287 -87.69 44.76 22.44
N HIS A 288 -87.05 44.47 23.57
CA HIS A 288 -87.70 44.50 24.88
C HIS A 288 -88.27 45.88 25.24
N LYS A 289 -87.59 46.97 24.86
CA LYS A 289 -88.11 48.35 25.01
C LYS A 289 -89.35 48.59 24.14
N ILE A 290 -89.38 48.08 22.92
CA ILE A 290 -90.53 48.20 22.02
C ILE A 290 -91.71 47.39 22.58
N GLU A 291 -91.49 46.14 22.99
CA GLU A 291 -92.48 45.27 23.64
C GLU A 291 -93.08 45.93 24.88
N GLN A 292 -92.25 46.44 25.79
CA GLN A 292 -92.70 47.15 26.98
C GLN A 292 -93.54 48.39 26.62
N SER A 293 -93.11 49.17 25.62
CA SER A 293 -93.87 50.34 25.16
C SER A 293 -95.21 49.97 24.50
N TYR A 294 -95.30 48.80 23.87
CA TYR A 294 -96.52 48.27 23.28
C TYR A 294 -97.46 47.73 24.35
N GLN A 295 -96.93 47.01 25.35
CA GLN A 295 -97.68 46.49 26.49
C GLN A 295 -98.28 47.61 27.35
N ILE A 296 -97.55 48.71 27.56
CA ILE A 296 -98.10 49.91 28.23
C ILE A 296 -99.26 50.50 27.40
N LYS A 297 -99.08 50.72 26.10
CA LYS A 297 -100.15 51.24 25.21
C LYS A 297 -101.36 50.32 25.13
N LEU A 298 -101.16 49.00 25.20
CA LEU A 298 -102.23 48.01 25.23
C LEU A 298 -102.99 48.08 26.55
N GLN A 299 -102.29 48.24 27.68
CA GLN A 299 -102.92 48.47 28.97
C GLN A 299 -103.70 49.79 28.97
N ASP A 300 -103.12 50.91 28.50
CA ASP A 300 -103.79 52.21 28.36
C ASP A 300 -105.09 52.11 27.52
N GLN A 301 -105.10 51.25 26.49
CA GLN A 301 -106.28 50.98 25.67
C GLN A 301 -107.33 50.11 26.38
N VAL A 302 -106.93 49.07 27.11
CA VAL A 302 -107.84 48.26 27.94
C VAL A 302 -108.46 49.13 29.03
N ASP A 303 -107.64 49.90 29.75
CA ASP A 303 -108.04 50.91 30.72
C ASP A 303 -109.03 51.94 30.15
N ALA A 304 -108.92 52.29 28.87
CA ALA A 304 -109.86 53.20 28.20
C ALA A 304 -111.16 52.50 27.79
N ILE A 305 -111.09 51.23 27.37
CA ILE A 305 -112.25 50.40 27.04
C ILE A 305 -113.09 50.15 28.30
N GLU A 306 -112.50 49.70 29.42
CA GLU A 306 -113.22 49.48 30.68
C GLU A 306 -113.96 50.75 31.15
N LYS A 307 -113.33 51.92 31.02
CA LYS A 307 -113.94 53.21 31.34
C LYS A 307 -115.09 53.55 30.38
N LEU A 308 -115.01 53.20 29.10
CA LEU A 308 -116.10 53.40 28.14
C LEU A 308 -117.25 52.41 28.38
N GLU A 309 -116.96 51.14 28.67
CA GLU A 309 -117.95 50.11 29.03
C GLU A 309 -118.70 50.49 30.32
N GLN A 310 -117.99 50.97 31.34
CA GLN A 310 -118.61 51.49 32.56
C GLN A 310 -119.52 52.68 32.24
N ASN A 311 -119.07 53.66 31.43
CA ASN A 311 -119.90 54.80 31.02
C ASN A 311 -121.14 54.36 30.21
N CYS A 312 -121.02 53.35 29.35
CA CYS A 312 -122.15 52.76 28.63
C CYS A 312 -123.15 52.13 29.59
N SER A 313 -122.70 51.30 30.55
CA SER A 313 -123.58 50.68 31.55
C SER A 313 -124.26 51.73 32.46
N ASP A 314 -123.55 52.80 32.79
CA ASP A 314 -124.07 53.97 33.51
C ASP A 314 -125.14 54.72 32.70
N LEU A 315 -125.01 54.79 31.37
CA LEU A 315 -125.98 55.41 30.46
C LEU A 315 -127.18 54.50 30.17
N GLU A 316 -126.98 53.20 30.05
CA GLU A 316 -128.03 52.19 29.96
C GLU A 316 -128.89 52.19 31.23
N SER A 317 -128.26 52.26 32.40
CA SER A 317 -128.95 52.37 33.70
C SER A 317 -129.80 53.65 33.76
N LYS A 318 -129.25 54.81 33.38
CA LYS A 318 -129.99 56.09 33.32
C LYS A 318 -131.09 56.10 32.26
N LEU A 319 -130.90 55.37 31.15
CA LEU A 319 -131.92 55.18 30.12
C LEU A 319 -133.06 54.32 30.66
N ILE A 320 -132.79 53.24 31.39
CA ILE A 320 -133.79 52.40 32.05
C ILE A 320 -134.53 53.18 33.14
N GLU A 321 -133.83 53.95 33.98
CA GLU A 321 -134.45 54.86 34.95
C GLU A 321 -135.37 55.88 34.26
N SER A 322 -134.88 56.55 33.21
CA SER A 322 -135.68 57.51 32.44
C SER A 322 -136.84 56.86 31.67
N GLN A 323 -136.71 55.59 31.26
CA GLN A 323 -137.77 54.81 30.64
C GLN A 323 -138.86 54.49 31.66
N ILE A 324 -138.50 54.07 32.88
CA ILE A 324 -139.43 53.84 33.99
C ILE A 324 -140.14 55.14 34.40
N VAL A 325 -139.41 56.27 34.46
CA VAL A 325 -140.01 57.60 34.70
C VAL A 325 -140.93 58.03 33.55
N CYS A 326 -140.59 57.70 32.30
CA CYS A 326 -141.45 57.95 31.15
C CYS A 326 -142.73 57.09 31.22
N ASP A 327 -142.61 55.78 31.44
CA ASP A 327 -143.74 54.84 31.49
C ASP A 327 -144.67 55.12 32.68
N THR A 328 -144.12 55.52 33.84
CA THR A 328 -144.92 56.01 34.96
C THR A 328 -145.57 57.36 34.65
N SER A 329 -144.87 58.32 34.04
CA SER A 329 -145.46 59.58 33.59
C SER A 329 -146.52 59.39 32.49
N VAL A 330 -146.41 58.36 31.64
CA VAL A 330 -147.40 58.00 30.61
C VAL A 330 -148.60 57.31 31.27
N SER A 331 -148.39 56.48 32.29
CA SER A 331 -149.48 55.95 33.11
C SER A 331 -150.21 57.06 33.88
N GLU A 332 -149.48 57.98 34.50
CA GLU A 332 -150.05 59.18 35.12
C GLU A 332 -150.74 60.09 34.10
N TYR A 333 -150.20 60.20 32.88
CA TYR A 333 -150.82 60.95 31.79
C TYR A 333 -152.06 60.28 31.23
N GLU A 334 -152.15 58.95 31.12
CA GLU A 334 -153.39 58.26 30.75
C GLU A 334 -154.43 58.34 31.89
N ASN A 335 -154.00 58.19 33.14
CA ASN A 335 -154.85 58.49 34.30
C ASN A 335 -155.28 59.96 34.34
N TYR A 336 -154.44 60.90 33.88
CA TYR A 336 -154.77 62.30 33.71
C TYR A 336 -155.71 62.51 32.53
N LYS A 337 -155.51 61.85 31.38
CA LYS A 337 -156.33 61.87 30.17
C LYS A 337 -157.68 61.15 30.35
N ILE A 338 -157.82 60.28 31.34
CA ILE A 338 -159.12 59.81 31.83
C ILE A 338 -159.81 60.93 32.65
N ARG A 339 -159.11 61.52 33.62
CA ARG A 339 -159.59 62.72 34.35
C ARG A 339 -159.91 63.90 33.41
N VAL A 340 -159.19 64.01 32.30
CA VAL A 340 -159.22 65.09 31.30
C VAL A 340 -160.07 64.74 30.09
N HIS A 341 -160.45 63.49 29.81
CA HIS A 341 -161.68 63.27 29.04
C HIS A 341 -162.92 63.65 29.87
N GLY A 342 -162.82 63.68 31.20
CA GLY A 342 -163.74 64.40 32.08
C GLY A 342 -163.64 65.93 31.96
N VAL A 343 -162.44 66.50 32.14
CA VAL A 343 -162.19 67.95 32.32
C VAL A 343 -161.81 68.71 31.04
N LEU A 344 -161.59 68.04 29.90
CA LEU A 344 -161.36 68.63 28.55
C LEU A 344 -162.55 68.38 27.60
N LYS A 345 -163.60 67.73 28.12
CA LYS A 345 -164.97 68.15 27.82
C LYS A 345 -165.22 69.61 28.27
N GLN A 346 -164.30 70.21 29.04
CA GLN A 346 -164.24 71.61 29.48
C GLN A 346 -163.01 72.37 28.93
N LYS A 347 -162.83 72.37 27.60
CA LYS A 347 -162.17 73.44 26.81
C LYS A 347 -160.62 73.42 26.74
N SER A 348 -160.04 74.37 26.01
CA SER A 348 -158.84 74.18 25.17
C SER A 348 -157.93 75.43 25.06
N GLU A 349 -156.63 75.21 24.71
CA GLU A 349 -155.78 76.04 23.81
C GLU A 349 -155.42 77.51 24.20
N LEU A 350 -154.32 78.16 23.76
CA LEU A 350 -153.01 77.75 23.19
C LEU A 350 -152.00 78.95 23.33
N VAL A 351 -150.68 78.66 23.28
CA VAL A 351 -149.52 79.45 22.73
C VAL A 351 -149.48 81.00 22.72
N SER A 352 -148.26 81.52 22.95
CA SER A 352 -147.73 82.72 22.26
C SER A 352 -146.21 82.60 22.11
N SER A 353 -145.63 82.91 20.93
CA SER A 353 -144.17 83.01 20.74
C SER A 353 -143.79 84.25 19.91
N SER A 354 -142.67 84.87 20.28
CA SER A 354 -142.07 86.03 19.60
C SER A 354 -140.62 86.29 20.08
N GLN A 355 -140.33 86.02 21.36
CA GLN A 355 -139.04 86.33 21.99
C GLN A 355 -137.85 85.56 21.38
N GLN A 356 -138.06 84.29 21.01
CA GLN A 356 -137.03 83.33 20.59
C GLN A 356 -136.14 83.79 19.43
N LEU A 357 -136.61 84.73 18.60
CA LEU A 357 -135.85 85.25 17.45
C LEU A 357 -134.73 86.23 17.84
N LYS A 358 -134.78 86.87 19.02
CA LYS A 358 -133.74 87.81 19.47
C LYS A 358 -132.55 87.08 20.08
N ASP A 359 -132.82 86.11 20.94
CA ASP A 359 -131.80 85.32 21.63
C ASP A 359 -130.91 84.56 20.62
N LYS A 360 -131.51 84.13 19.50
CA LYS A 360 -130.79 83.42 18.43
C LYS A 360 -129.79 84.30 17.66
N ILE A 361 -129.99 85.62 17.60
CA ILE A 361 -129.01 86.55 16.99
C ILE A 361 -127.79 86.66 17.91
N LEU A 362 -128.00 86.87 19.21
CA LEU A 362 -126.92 86.97 20.20
C LEU A 362 -126.05 85.70 20.24
N SER A 363 -126.64 84.50 20.14
CA SER A 363 -125.85 83.26 20.07
C SER A 363 -124.90 83.21 18.87
N LEU A 364 -125.33 83.71 17.70
CA LEU A 364 -124.52 83.69 16.49
C LEU A 364 -123.37 84.70 16.54
N GLU A 365 -123.52 85.79 17.31
CA GLU A 365 -122.43 86.73 17.56
C GLU A 365 -121.37 86.14 18.50
N THR A 366 -121.77 85.39 19.53
CA THR A 366 -120.82 84.67 20.40
C THR A 366 -120.10 83.54 19.65
N ASP A 367 -120.82 82.76 18.85
CA ASP A 367 -120.24 81.69 18.01
C ASP A 367 -119.16 82.25 17.07
N ARG A 368 -119.43 83.42 16.45
CA ARG A 368 -118.45 84.11 15.60
C ARG A 368 -117.19 84.53 16.37
N THR A 369 -117.32 85.01 17.61
CA THR A 369 -116.13 85.40 18.40
C THR A 369 -115.28 84.20 18.81
N GLU A 370 -115.90 83.06 19.15
CA GLU A 370 -115.13 81.86 19.49
C GLU A 370 -114.45 81.24 18.27
N LEU A 371 -115.08 81.29 17.08
CA LEU A 371 -114.44 80.86 15.83
C LEU A 371 -113.15 81.62 15.51
N TYR A 372 -113.10 82.95 15.74
CA TYR A 372 -111.85 83.71 15.60
C TYR A 372 -110.80 83.33 16.67
N SER A 373 -111.24 83.10 17.91
CA SER A 373 -110.40 82.59 19.00
C SER A 373 -109.80 81.20 18.68
N GLN A 374 -110.53 80.35 17.95
CA GLN A 374 -110.04 79.06 17.47
C GLN A 374 -109.10 79.17 16.27
N LEU A 375 -109.34 80.12 15.35
CA LEU A 375 -108.46 80.38 14.22
C LEU A 375 -107.05 80.80 14.70
N GLU A 376 -106.97 81.77 15.62
CA GLU A 376 -105.68 82.24 16.16
C GLU A 376 -104.89 81.12 16.88
N LYS A 377 -105.59 80.16 17.51
CA LYS A 377 -104.97 78.96 18.11
C LYS A 377 -104.44 77.99 17.04
N LYS A 378 -105.13 77.86 15.89
CA LYS A 378 -104.68 77.03 14.76
C LYS A 378 -103.48 77.65 14.05
N ASP A 379 -103.47 78.96 13.84
CA ASP A 379 -102.35 79.66 13.18
C ASP A 379 -101.05 79.53 14.00
N LYS A 380 -101.13 79.62 15.34
CA LYS A 380 -99.99 79.37 16.24
C LYS A 380 -99.50 77.93 16.16
N LEU A 381 -100.41 76.95 16.08
CA LEU A 381 -100.06 75.53 15.93
C LEU A 381 -99.41 75.23 14.58
N ILE A 382 -99.87 75.87 13.50
CA ILE A 382 -99.23 75.79 12.17
C ILE A 382 -97.81 76.32 12.25
N SER A 383 -97.60 77.50 12.84
CA SER A 383 -96.26 78.10 12.97
C SER A 383 -95.28 77.24 13.79
N THR A 384 -95.74 76.53 14.84
CA THR A 384 -94.89 75.57 15.56
C THR A 384 -94.56 74.34 14.70
N LEU A 385 -95.53 73.79 13.98
CA LEU A 385 -95.32 72.62 13.10
C LEU A 385 -94.41 72.95 11.91
N GLU A 386 -94.49 74.17 11.35
CA GLU A 386 -93.56 74.65 10.33
C GLU A 386 -92.12 74.73 10.86
N GLY A 387 -91.93 75.14 12.11
CA GLY A 387 -90.65 75.11 12.81
C GLY A 387 -90.09 73.70 12.98
N GLU A 388 -90.91 72.76 13.45
CA GLU A 388 -90.54 71.35 13.62
C GLU A 388 -90.21 70.67 12.28
N VAL A 389 -90.97 70.96 11.22
CA VAL A 389 -90.67 70.49 9.86
C VAL A 389 -89.37 71.10 9.33
N ALA A 390 -89.03 72.34 9.68
CA ALA A 390 -87.76 72.96 9.30
C ALA A 390 -86.56 72.33 10.02
N THR A 391 -86.68 71.99 11.32
CA THR A 391 -85.62 71.25 12.04
C THR A 391 -85.46 69.84 11.52
N LEU A 392 -86.56 69.07 11.36
CA LEU A 392 -86.51 67.70 10.86
C LEU A 392 -85.88 67.60 9.45
N ARG A 393 -86.16 68.57 8.57
CA ARG A 393 -85.50 68.65 7.25
C ARG A 393 -83.99 68.87 7.35
N ARG A 394 -83.56 69.74 8.27
CA ARG A 394 -82.13 69.99 8.51
C ARG A 394 -81.43 68.75 9.07
N ASP A 395 -82.04 68.09 10.05
CA ASP A 395 -81.46 66.91 10.69
C ASP A 395 -81.35 65.75 9.68
N LEU A 396 -82.36 65.58 8.82
CA LEU A 396 -82.34 64.58 7.74
C LEU A 396 -81.21 64.86 6.72
N THR A 397 -80.97 66.12 6.32
CA THR A 397 -79.81 66.45 5.46
C THR A 397 -78.46 66.16 6.11
N LEU A 398 -78.34 66.34 7.44
CA LEU A 398 -77.11 66.01 8.17
C LEU A 398 -76.91 64.47 8.30
N GLU A 399 -77.99 63.70 8.40
CA GLU A 399 -77.95 62.24 8.36
C GLU A 399 -77.53 61.72 6.97
N GLU A 400 -78.03 62.35 5.89
CA GLU A 400 -77.64 62.02 4.51
C GLU A 400 -76.16 62.34 4.23
N GLU A 401 -75.67 63.51 4.67
CA GLU A 401 -74.25 63.86 4.59
C GLU A 401 -73.37 62.89 5.40
N GLY A 402 -73.76 62.57 6.64
CA GLY A 402 -73.07 61.61 7.49
C GLY A 402 -73.04 60.19 6.90
N ARG A 403 -74.16 59.74 6.32
CA ARG A 403 -74.27 58.46 5.61
C ARG A 403 -73.36 58.42 4.39
N SER A 404 -73.31 59.49 3.57
CA SER A 404 -72.41 59.56 2.42
C SER A 404 -70.92 59.59 2.80
N ILE A 405 -70.56 60.23 3.92
CA ILE A 405 -69.18 60.21 4.45
C ILE A 405 -68.81 58.79 4.92
N SER A 406 -69.71 58.13 5.66
CA SER A 406 -69.51 56.74 6.11
C SER A 406 -69.38 55.76 4.94
N GLU A 407 -70.21 55.92 3.90
CA GLU A 407 -70.18 55.11 2.68
C GLU A 407 -68.84 55.27 1.95
N LYS A 408 -68.37 56.51 1.73
CA LYS A 408 -67.05 56.79 1.11
C LYS A 408 -65.88 56.24 1.93
N ALA A 409 -65.96 56.31 3.26
CA ALA A 409 -64.95 55.72 4.14
C ALA A 409 -64.92 54.18 4.04
N SER A 410 -66.08 53.53 3.94
CA SER A 410 -66.17 52.08 3.76
C SER A 410 -65.67 51.65 2.37
N LEU A 411 -66.00 52.39 1.31
CA LEU A 411 -65.56 52.13 -0.06
C LEU A 411 -64.03 52.21 -0.17
N SER A 412 -63.44 53.29 0.34
CA SER A 412 -61.98 53.48 0.32
C SER A 412 -61.24 52.41 1.14
N ARG A 413 -61.84 51.94 2.25
CA ARG A 413 -61.31 50.79 3.01
C ARG A 413 -61.35 49.50 2.18
N VAL A 414 -62.43 49.22 1.46
CA VAL A 414 -62.53 48.06 0.55
C VAL A 414 -61.49 48.16 -0.58
N GLU A 415 -61.33 49.32 -1.21
CA GLU A 415 -60.31 49.55 -2.25
C GLU A 415 -58.88 49.31 -1.72
N SER A 416 -58.57 49.75 -0.50
CA SER A 416 -57.25 49.53 0.13
C SER A 416 -56.97 48.06 0.45
N LEU A 417 -58.01 47.28 0.82
CA LEU A 417 -57.90 45.84 1.05
C LEU A 417 -57.77 45.07 -0.28
N GLN A 418 -58.50 45.49 -1.31
CA GLN A 418 -58.47 44.87 -2.64
C GLN A 418 -57.12 45.11 -3.35
N THR A 419 -56.56 46.32 -3.25
CA THR A 419 -55.20 46.60 -3.75
C THR A 419 -54.14 45.79 -3.00
N SER A 420 -54.19 45.76 -1.67
CA SER A 420 -53.28 44.94 -0.85
C SER A 420 -53.38 43.43 -1.17
N LYS A 421 -54.59 42.89 -1.39
CA LYS A 421 -54.79 41.50 -1.83
C LYS A 421 -54.22 41.24 -3.23
N ASN A 422 -54.42 42.16 -4.18
CA ASN A 422 -53.83 42.03 -5.52
C ASN A 422 -52.30 42.07 -5.49
N GLU A 423 -51.70 42.92 -4.64
CA GLU A 423 -50.24 42.92 -4.43
C GLU A 423 -49.72 41.63 -3.77
N GLN A 424 -50.52 40.99 -2.92
CA GLN A 424 -50.19 39.68 -2.33
C GLN A 424 -50.23 38.58 -3.42
N ILE A 425 -51.28 38.56 -4.24
CA ILE A 425 -51.46 37.59 -5.33
C ILE A 425 -50.34 37.75 -6.38
N ASN A 426 -49.98 38.96 -6.77
CA ASN A 426 -48.90 39.21 -7.72
C ASN A 426 -47.56 38.67 -7.20
N ARG A 427 -47.23 38.92 -5.92
CA ARG A 427 -46.03 38.36 -5.28
C ARG A 427 -46.02 36.83 -5.26
N GLN A 428 -47.17 36.19 -5.07
CA GLN A 428 -47.29 34.73 -5.16
C GLN A 428 -47.12 34.21 -6.60
N LEU A 429 -47.58 34.95 -7.61
CA LEU A 429 -47.35 34.62 -9.02
C LEU A 429 -45.86 34.75 -9.41
N ASP A 430 -45.17 35.79 -8.93
CA ASP A 430 -43.73 35.97 -9.13
C ASP A 430 -42.92 34.84 -8.45
N GLU A 431 -43.32 34.41 -7.25
CA GLU A 431 -42.72 33.28 -6.53
C GLU A 431 -42.94 31.95 -7.27
N ILE A 432 -44.15 31.70 -7.77
CA ILE A 432 -44.48 30.54 -8.60
C ILE A 432 -43.67 30.53 -9.90
N HIS A 433 -43.49 31.69 -10.56
CA HIS A 433 -42.67 31.81 -11.77
C HIS A 433 -41.21 31.44 -11.50
N ASN A 434 -40.63 31.97 -10.41
CA ASN A 434 -39.25 31.68 -10.01
C ASN A 434 -39.06 30.20 -9.68
N LEU A 435 -40.01 29.57 -8.97
CA LEU A 435 -40.00 28.13 -8.70
C LEU A 435 -40.14 27.28 -9.98
N HIS A 436 -40.89 27.74 -10.98
CA HIS A 436 -41.00 27.09 -12.29
C HIS A 436 -39.68 27.15 -13.07
N GLU A 437 -39.05 28.33 -13.09
CA GLU A 437 -37.73 28.54 -13.72
C GLU A 437 -36.65 27.69 -13.05
N GLN A 438 -36.65 27.57 -11.71
CA GLN A 438 -35.77 26.66 -10.98
C GLN A 438 -36.03 25.18 -11.34
N LEU A 439 -37.30 24.77 -11.45
CA LEU A 439 -37.68 23.40 -11.83
C LEU A 439 -37.22 23.05 -13.25
N ASP A 440 -37.34 23.97 -14.21
CA ASP A 440 -36.91 23.75 -15.59
C ASP A 440 -35.37 23.74 -15.73
N ASN A 441 -34.67 24.57 -14.95
CA ASN A 441 -33.21 24.47 -14.83
C ASN A 441 -32.77 23.12 -14.24
N LEU A 442 -33.48 22.60 -13.23
CA LEU A 442 -33.19 21.28 -12.65
C LEU A 442 -33.41 20.15 -13.67
N LYS A 443 -34.55 20.13 -14.39
CA LYS A 443 -34.80 19.18 -15.50
C LYS A 443 -33.70 19.23 -16.56
N LEU A 444 -33.21 20.42 -16.91
CA LEU A 444 -32.12 20.58 -17.88
C LEU A 444 -30.82 19.96 -17.37
N THR A 445 -30.49 20.11 -16.08
CA THR A 445 -29.32 19.44 -15.48
C THR A 445 -29.49 17.93 -15.38
N GLU A 446 -30.69 17.43 -15.04
CA GLU A 446 -31.02 16.01 -15.02
C GLU A 446 -30.82 15.37 -16.41
N GLN A 447 -31.38 16.00 -17.45
CA GLN A 447 -31.24 15.55 -18.83
C GLN A 447 -29.78 15.56 -19.32
N GLN A 448 -28.95 16.52 -18.88
CA GLN A 448 -27.51 16.53 -19.18
C GLN A 448 -26.78 15.39 -18.46
N MET A 449 -27.14 15.09 -17.21
CA MET A 449 -26.59 13.96 -16.46
C MET A 449 -26.97 12.62 -17.11
N GLU A 450 -28.23 12.41 -17.48
CA GLU A 450 -28.69 11.23 -18.23
C GLU A 450 -27.89 11.02 -19.52
N GLN A 451 -27.69 12.08 -20.32
CA GLN A 451 -26.88 12.01 -21.53
C GLN A 451 -25.43 11.60 -21.22
N SER A 452 -24.83 12.16 -20.17
CA SER A 452 -23.46 11.81 -19.77
C SER A 452 -23.30 10.33 -19.39
N TYR A 453 -24.26 9.78 -18.61
CA TYR A 453 -24.28 8.37 -18.23
C TYR A 453 -24.57 7.47 -19.43
N ALA A 454 -25.47 7.86 -20.34
CA ALA A 454 -25.74 7.12 -21.57
C ALA A 454 -24.50 7.02 -22.48
N TYR A 455 -23.73 8.11 -22.63
CA TYR A 455 -22.44 8.08 -23.34
C TYR A 455 -21.41 7.19 -22.65
N GLN A 456 -21.31 7.24 -21.31
CA GLN A 456 -20.37 6.40 -20.56
C GLN A 456 -20.70 4.90 -20.66
N LEU A 457 -21.99 4.54 -20.54
CA LEU A 457 -22.48 3.17 -20.74
C LEU A 457 -22.21 2.69 -22.17
N GLN A 458 -22.50 3.52 -23.18
CA GLN A 458 -22.22 3.18 -24.58
C GLN A 458 -20.71 3.02 -24.84
N SER A 459 -19.85 3.78 -24.15
CA SER A 459 -18.40 3.57 -24.22
C SER A 459 -18.00 2.21 -23.65
N MET A 460 -18.34 1.92 -22.39
CA MET A 460 -17.99 0.62 -21.77
C MET A 460 -18.57 -0.57 -22.55
N GLN A 461 -19.76 -0.43 -23.13
CA GLN A 461 -20.37 -1.47 -23.96
C GLN A 461 -19.61 -1.68 -25.28
N ARG A 462 -19.08 -0.61 -25.89
CA ARG A 462 -18.18 -0.69 -27.06
C ARG A 462 -16.84 -1.33 -26.68
N ASP A 463 -16.22 -0.85 -25.60
CA ASP A 463 -14.92 -1.35 -25.11
C ASP A 463 -15.02 -2.86 -24.76
N HIS A 464 -16.14 -3.29 -24.15
CA HIS A 464 -16.44 -4.69 -23.90
C HIS A 464 -16.65 -5.49 -25.20
N GLN A 465 -17.38 -4.95 -26.19
CA GLN A 465 -17.59 -5.61 -27.47
C GLN A 465 -16.28 -5.78 -28.26
N GLU A 466 -15.39 -4.79 -28.21
CA GLU A 466 -14.04 -4.86 -28.79
C GLU A 466 -13.18 -5.90 -28.05
N LYS A 467 -13.24 -5.94 -26.71
CA LYS A 467 -12.57 -6.98 -25.91
C LYS A 467 -13.07 -8.39 -26.24
N MET A 468 -14.38 -8.57 -26.36
CA MET A 468 -15.00 -9.86 -26.67
C MET A 468 -14.68 -10.33 -28.11
N THR A 469 -14.71 -9.44 -29.09
CA THR A 469 -14.34 -9.79 -30.47
C THR A 469 -12.83 -10.07 -30.61
N SER A 470 -11.97 -9.36 -29.88
CA SER A 470 -10.55 -9.68 -29.80
C SER A 470 -10.30 -11.06 -29.17
N LEU A 471 -10.97 -11.39 -28.05
CA LEU A 471 -10.87 -12.71 -27.42
C LEU A 471 -11.44 -13.84 -28.28
N GLN A 472 -12.47 -13.57 -29.10
CA GLN A 472 -12.98 -14.52 -30.09
C GLN A 472 -11.96 -14.77 -31.22
N GLN A 473 -11.29 -13.72 -31.73
CA GLN A 473 -10.22 -13.89 -32.71
C GLN A 473 -9.00 -14.63 -32.14
N GLU A 474 -8.68 -14.42 -30.86
CA GLU A 474 -7.62 -15.16 -30.17
C GLU A 474 -7.99 -16.64 -29.96
N ASN A 475 -9.22 -16.94 -29.53
CA ASN A 475 -9.71 -18.32 -29.44
C ASN A 475 -9.70 -19.03 -30.80
N LEU A 476 -10.11 -18.35 -31.89
CA LEU A 476 -10.03 -18.90 -33.24
C LEU A 476 -8.59 -19.15 -33.69
N ARG A 477 -7.63 -18.30 -33.31
CA ARG A 477 -6.19 -18.55 -33.54
C ARG A 477 -5.70 -19.77 -32.75
N LEU A 478 -6.06 -19.90 -31.47
CA LEU A 478 -5.67 -21.03 -30.64
C LEU A 478 -6.30 -22.34 -31.13
N GLN A 479 -7.58 -22.34 -31.55
CA GLN A 479 -8.21 -23.48 -32.23
C GLN A 479 -7.45 -23.86 -33.51
N ASN A 480 -7.10 -22.89 -34.36
CA ASN A 480 -6.37 -23.16 -35.60
C ASN A 480 -4.93 -23.66 -35.35
N ILE A 481 -4.33 -23.38 -34.19
CA ILE A 481 -3.04 -23.97 -33.79
C ILE A 481 -3.23 -25.42 -33.36
N ILE A 482 -4.29 -25.74 -32.60
CA ILE A 482 -4.63 -27.11 -32.18
C ILE A 482 -4.97 -28.01 -33.38
N HIS A 483 -5.66 -27.48 -34.39
CA HIS A 483 -6.04 -28.22 -35.61
C HIS A 483 -4.87 -28.60 -36.55
N VAL A 484 -3.61 -28.31 -36.18
CA VAL A 484 -2.42 -28.66 -36.98
C VAL A 484 -1.74 -29.94 -36.50
N ASP A 485 -1.93 -30.34 -35.23
CA ASP A 485 -1.07 -31.34 -34.56
C ASP A 485 -1.76 -32.68 -34.22
N GLU A 486 -3.09 -32.78 -34.35
CA GLU A 486 -3.83 -34.04 -34.16
C GLU A 486 -4.53 -34.50 -35.45
N GLY A 487 -3.97 -35.54 -36.07
CA GLY A 487 -4.56 -36.16 -37.25
C GLY A 487 -4.45 -37.68 -37.25
N GLU A 488 -5.36 -38.37 -36.54
CA GLU A 488 -5.80 -39.73 -36.90
C GLU A 488 -7.12 -40.18 -36.20
N LEU A 489 -7.98 -40.86 -36.96
CA LEU A 489 -8.95 -41.89 -36.54
C LEU A 489 -10.09 -41.55 -35.52
N LEU A 490 -11.27 -41.13 -36.00
CA LEU A 490 -12.51 -41.98 -36.12
C LEU A 490 -13.82 -41.18 -36.40
N PRO A 491 -14.79 -41.73 -37.18
CA PRO A 491 -16.12 -41.12 -37.45
C PRO A 491 -17.31 -41.99 -36.95
N PRO A 492 -18.60 -41.64 -37.21
CA PRO A 492 -19.27 -40.36 -36.96
C PRO A 492 -20.63 -40.50 -36.24
N CYS A 493 -20.98 -39.54 -35.38
CA CYS A 493 -22.35 -39.31 -34.85
C CYS A 493 -22.51 -37.82 -34.51
N GLY A 494 -23.70 -37.22 -34.49
CA GLY A 494 -25.03 -37.73 -34.86
C GLY A 494 -26.08 -36.71 -34.39
N LEU A 495 -26.94 -36.21 -35.29
CA LEU A 495 -27.87 -35.12 -34.98
C LEU A 495 -28.98 -35.58 -34.02
N GLN A 496 -29.18 -34.87 -32.91
CA GLN A 496 -30.44 -34.88 -32.15
C GLN A 496 -30.67 -33.55 -31.44
N GLU A 497 -31.91 -33.05 -31.49
CA GLU A 497 -32.36 -31.79 -30.87
C GLU A 497 -32.87 -31.96 -29.43
N ARG A 498 -32.71 -30.90 -28.60
CA ARG A 498 -33.45 -30.60 -27.34
C ARG A 498 -33.15 -31.57 -26.16
N THR A 499 -33.46 -31.28 -24.89
CA THR A 499 -34.31 -30.25 -24.24
C THR A 499 -33.61 -29.48 -23.11
N GLN A 500 -34.24 -28.42 -22.59
CA GLN A 500 -33.92 -27.82 -21.28
C GLN A 500 -34.51 -28.67 -20.14
N GLY A 501 -33.85 -28.73 -18.97
CA GLY A 501 -34.44 -29.30 -17.75
C GLY A 501 -33.47 -29.68 -16.61
N GLU A 502 -33.59 -28.97 -15.49
CA GLU A 502 -33.56 -29.43 -14.07
C GLU A 502 -32.46 -30.38 -13.50
N GLY A 503 -31.91 -29.99 -12.33
CA GLY A 503 -31.50 -30.88 -11.22
C GLY A 503 -30.08 -31.48 -11.26
N MET A 504 -29.45 -31.90 -10.15
CA MET A 504 -29.77 -31.82 -8.70
C MET A 504 -28.48 -32.03 -7.86
N GLU A 505 -28.45 -31.49 -6.62
CA GLU A 505 -27.91 -31.99 -5.31
C GLU A 505 -26.81 -33.11 -5.26
N ARG A 506 -25.89 -33.31 -4.26
CA ARG A 506 -25.77 -33.10 -2.78
C ARG A 506 -24.27 -32.83 -2.42
N GLU A 507 -23.76 -32.55 -1.20
CA GLU A 507 -23.95 -33.04 0.20
C GLU A 507 -23.97 -31.85 1.21
N VAL A 508 -24.62 -31.79 2.40
CA VAL A 508 -25.25 -32.73 3.37
C VAL A 508 -24.33 -33.14 4.56
N ILE A 509 -24.85 -33.07 5.81
CA ILE A 509 -24.26 -33.46 7.14
C ILE A 509 -23.22 -32.46 7.74
N GLN A 510 -23.25 -32.01 9.01
CA GLN A 510 -24.17 -32.17 10.18
C GLN A 510 -23.96 -31.07 11.28
N LEU A 511 -25.01 -30.78 12.09
CA LEU A 511 -25.06 -30.39 13.55
C LEU A 511 -24.18 -29.23 14.09
N SER A 512 -24.58 -28.39 15.06
CA SER A 512 -25.81 -28.13 15.86
C SER A 512 -25.70 -26.68 16.44
N SER A 513 -26.69 -26.00 17.06
CA SER A 513 -27.93 -26.37 17.75
C SER A 513 -29.01 -25.25 17.71
N LYS A 514 -30.23 -25.54 18.18
CA LYS A 514 -31.44 -24.67 18.27
C LYS A 514 -31.72 -24.27 19.75
N PRO A 515 -32.75 -23.46 20.13
CA PRO A 515 -33.85 -22.81 19.38
C PRO A 515 -33.88 -21.25 19.63
N ASP A 516 -34.92 -20.43 19.40
CA ASP A 516 -36.33 -20.60 18.99
C ASP A 516 -36.88 -19.32 18.32
N SER A 517 -38.01 -19.45 17.60
CA SER A 517 -39.11 -18.48 17.34
C SER A 517 -38.87 -16.97 17.07
N THR A 518 -39.67 -16.28 16.24
CA THR A 518 -40.65 -16.63 15.19
C THR A 518 -41.10 -15.33 14.49
N ALA A 519 -41.13 -15.29 13.15
CA ALA A 519 -42.20 -14.72 12.29
C ALA A 519 -41.78 -14.64 10.80
N GLN A 520 -42.76 -14.27 9.97
CA GLN A 520 -42.70 -13.83 8.57
C GLN A 520 -43.59 -12.55 8.50
N SER A 521 -43.50 -11.63 7.54
CA SER A 521 -43.86 -11.80 6.13
C SER A 521 -43.47 -10.58 5.26
N PRO A 522 -43.60 -10.64 3.90
CA PRO A 522 -42.94 -9.71 2.98
C PRO A 522 -43.86 -8.68 2.30
N THR A 523 -43.26 -7.65 1.71
CA THR A 523 -43.86 -6.83 0.64
C THR A 523 -42.85 -6.55 -0.48
N GLY A 524 -43.11 -7.08 -1.67
CA GLY A 524 -42.50 -6.62 -2.91
C GLY A 524 -43.55 -5.84 -3.71
N SER A 525 -43.36 -4.54 -3.91
CA SER A 525 -44.29 -3.70 -4.67
C SER A 525 -43.79 -3.49 -6.09
N GLY A 526 -44.40 -4.22 -7.04
CA GLY A 526 -44.05 -4.18 -8.46
C GLY A 526 -45.27 -4.41 -9.35
N ARG A 527 -46.40 -3.76 -9.05
CA ARG A 527 -47.72 -4.08 -9.63
C ARG A 527 -48.66 -2.88 -9.90
N GLY A 528 -48.13 -1.76 -10.39
CA GLY A 528 -48.91 -0.52 -10.64
C GLY A 528 -49.73 -0.44 -11.95
N PHE A 529 -49.42 -1.23 -12.99
CA PHE A 529 -49.76 -0.88 -14.38
C PHE A 529 -50.93 -1.66 -15.05
N TYR A 530 -51.90 -2.19 -14.29
CA TYR A 530 -52.95 -3.06 -14.86
C TYR A 530 -54.39 -2.57 -14.65
N LEU A 531 -54.62 -1.53 -13.85
CA LEU A 531 -55.97 -1.12 -13.45
C LEU A 531 -56.60 -0.12 -14.44
N GLU A 532 -55.87 0.90 -14.90
CA GLU A 532 -56.36 1.85 -15.91
C GLU A 532 -56.79 1.15 -17.21
N ARG A 533 -55.99 0.17 -17.65
CA ARG A 533 -56.21 -0.58 -18.90
C ARG A 533 -57.48 -1.44 -18.89
N LEU A 534 -58.09 -1.67 -17.71
CA LEU A 534 -59.38 -2.34 -17.55
C LEU A 534 -60.57 -1.37 -17.48
N LEU A 535 -60.32 -0.07 -17.31
CA LEU A 535 -61.36 0.98 -17.32
C LEU A 535 -61.57 1.58 -18.72
N THR A 536 -60.61 1.41 -19.64
CA THR A 536 -60.65 1.95 -21.01
C THR A 536 -61.21 0.98 -22.07
N THR A 537 -61.53 -0.27 -21.73
CA THR A 537 -61.98 -1.29 -22.70
C THR A 537 -63.43 -1.69 -22.48
N GLY A 538 -64.36 -0.96 -23.10
CA GLY A 538 -65.76 -1.38 -23.25
C GLY A 538 -65.91 -2.42 -24.38
N PRO A 539 -66.79 -3.42 -24.25
CA PRO A 539 -67.12 -4.34 -25.33
C PRO A 539 -68.43 -3.96 -26.05
N GLU A 540 -68.35 -3.79 -27.38
CA GLU A 540 -69.43 -4.20 -28.28
C GLU A 540 -69.46 -5.75 -28.31
N GLU A 541 -70.50 -6.48 -28.75
CA GLU A 541 -71.45 -6.19 -29.84
C GLU A 541 -72.71 -7.12 -29.74
N VAL A 542 -73.74 -6.88 -30.57
CA VAL A 542 -74.83 -7.82 -30.99
C VAL A 542 -76.05 -8.11 -30.05
N LEU A 543 -77.17 -7.41 -30.33
CA LEU A 543 -78.60 -7.83 -30.38
C LEU A 543 -79.24 -8.62 -29.18
N THR A 544 -80.35 -8.19 -28.57
CA THR A 544 -81.71 -8.17 -29.18
C THR A 544 -82.80 -7.51 -28.28
N THR A 545 -83.86 -6.97 -28.91
CA THR A 545 -85.19 -6.57 -28.33
C THR A 545 -85.25 -5.35 -27.36
N PRO A 546 -86.41 -4.66 -27.21
CA PRO A 546 -86.47 -3.28 -26.69
C PRO A 546 -86.97 -3.08 -25.24
N GLU A 547 -86.66 -1.89 -24.70
CA GLU A 547 -87.07 -1.29 -23.41
C GLU A 547 -86.62 -1.99 -22.10
N PRO A 548 -86.40 -1.24 -20.99
CA PRO A 548 -86.21 0.20 -20.84
C PRO A 548 -84.74 0.55 -20.47
N VAL A 549 -84.10 1.42 -21.27
CA VAL A 549 -82.64 1.67 -21.23
C VAL A 549 -82.12 2.22 -19.89
N VAL A 550 -82.95 2.92 -19.11
CA VAL A 550 -82.55 3.57 -17.85
C VAL A 550 -82.14 2.55 -16.76
N GLY A 551 -82.78 1.39 -16.71
CA GLY A 551 -82.63 0.45 -15.58
C GLY A 551 -81.26 -0.24 -15.51
N GLN A 552 -80.66 -0.56 -16.66
CA GLN A 552 -79.34 -1.21 -16.71
C GLN A 552 -78.21 -0.24 -16.33
N SER A 553 -78.32 1.03 -16.76
CA SER A 553 -77.38 2.10 -16.37
C SER A 553 -77.35 2.29 -14.86
N LEU A 554 -78.53 2.44 -14.23
CA LEU A 554 -78.64 2.56 -12.76
C LEU A 554 -78.11 1.32 -12.03
N LEU A 555 -78.25 0.12 -12.57
CA LEU A 555 -77.70 -1.09 -11.95
C LEU A 555 -76.17 -1.18 -12.08
N GLN A 556 -75.59 -0.70 -13.18
CA GLN A 556 -74.15 -0.51 -13.31
C GLN A 556 -73.64 0.55 -12.34
N GLU A 557 -74.29 1.70 -12.24
CA GLU A 557 -73.95 2.80 -11.32
C GLU A 557 -74.04 2.36 -9.84
N VAL A 558 -75.07 1.60 -9.47
CA VAL A 558 -75.19 1.01 -8.12
C VAL A 558 -74.11 -0.04 -7.86
N THR A 559 -73.66 -0.80 -8.87
CA THR A 559 -72.60 -1.83 -8.68
C THR A 559 -71.19 -1.25 -8.71
N THR A 560 -70.93 -0.15 -9.44
CA THR A 560 -69.69 0.63 -9.31
C THR A 560 -69.64 1.37 -7.97
N SER A 561 -70.73 2.03 -7.56
CA SER A 561 -70.84 2.67 -6.24
C SER A 561 -70.63 1.66 -5.10
N LYS A 562 -71.23 0.46 -5.18
CA LYS A 562 -70.99 -0.65 -4.23
C LYS A 562 -69.59 -1.26 -4.33
N ARG A 563 -68.78 -0.97 -5.36
CA ARG A 563 -67.36 -1.33 -5.42
C ARG A 563 -66.51 -0.22 -4.80
N GLN A 564 -66.79 1.04 -5.11
CA GLN A 564 -66.15 2.21 -4.49
C GLN A 564 -66.34 2.24 -2.97
N LEU A 565 -67.56 2.01 -2.46
CA LEU A 565 -67.82 1.94 -1.02
C LEU A 565 -67.04 0.83 -0.30
N ARG A 566 -66.86 -0.34 -0.93
CA ARG A 566 -66.03 -1.41 -0.37
C ARG A 566 -64.55 -1.02 -0.35
N HIS A 567 -64.05 -0.46 -1.44
CA HIS A 567 -62.67 0.01 -1.54
C HIS A 567 -62.35 1.13 -0.53
N LEU A 568 -63.28 2.09 -0.35
CA LEU A 568 -63.17 3.13 0.68
C LEU A 568 -63.21 2.55 2.09
N ASN A 569 -64.01 1.51 2.34
CA ASN A 569 -64.04 0.83 3.64
C ASN A 569 -62.79 -0.04 3.89
N GLU A 570 -62.20 -0.62 2.85
CA GLU A 570 -60.92 -1.33 2.91
C GLU A 570 -59.78 -0.36 3.24
N ILE A 571 -59.70 0.78 2.54
CA ILE A 571 -58.76 1.87 2.84
C ILE A 571 -59.00 2.46 4.23
N LEU A 572 -60.26 2.58 4.67
CA LEU A 572 -60.58 3.07 6.02
C LEU A 572 -60.01 2.13 7.09
N HIS A 573 -60.23 0.80 6.97
CA HIS A 573 -59.67 -0.16 7.92
C HIS A 573 -58.14 -0.25 7.85
N GLU A 574 -57.53 -0.08 6.67
CA GLU A 574 -56.07 0.02 6.53
C GLU A 574 -55.53 1.28 7.23
N SER A 575 -56.23 2.41 7.10
CA SER A 575 -55.92 3.68 7.77
C SER A 575 -56.13 3.60 9.29
N GLU A 576 -57.21 2.98 9.77
CA GLU A 576 -57.48 2.73 11.20
C GLU A 576 -56.39 1.84 11.82
N SER A 577 -56.02 0.77 11.13
CA SER A 577 -54.94 -0.16 11.55
C SER A 577 -53.58 0.54 11.57
N SER A 578 -53.26 1.32 10.54
CA SER A 578 -52.04 2.13 10.47
C SER A 578 -51.98 3.17 11.59
N ASN A 579 -53.09 3.89 11.84
CA ASN A 579 -53.17 4.88 12.90
C ASN A 579 -53.02 4.25 14.30
N MET A 580 -53.60 3.07 14.53
CA MET A 580 -53.38 2.29 15.77
C MET A 580 -51.90 1.92 15.97
N LEU A 581 -51.21 1.52 14.89
CA LEU A 581 -49.79 1.21 14.93
C LEU A 581 -48.93 2.46 15.19
N LEU A 582 -49.26 3.59 14.55
CA LEU A 582 -48.63 4.89 14.81
C LEU A 582 -48.85 5.32 16.26
N GLU A 583 -50.05 5.14 16.82
CA GLU A 583 -50.32 5.38 18.24
C GLU A 583 -49.43 4.53 19.15
N GLN A 584 -49.24 3.24 18.83
CA GLN A 584 -48.36 2.36 19.59
C GLN A 584 -46.89 2.79 19.46
N GLN A 585 -46.44 3.17 18.26
CA GLN A 585 -45.11 3.70 18.02
C GLN A 585 -44.88 5.02 18.78
N VAL A 586 -45.86 5.93 18.80
CA VAL A 586 -45.81 7.18 19.58
C VAL A 586 -45.75 6.91 21.09
N LYS A 587 -46.45 5.89 21.59
CA LYS A 587 -46.37 5.48 23.01
C LYS A 587 -44.98 4.93 23.34
N LEU A 588 -44.41 4.07 22.48
CA LEU A 588 -43.06 3.53 22.64
C LEU A 588 -41.97 4.62 22.54
N LEU A 589 -42.03 5.49 21.54
CA LEU A 589 -41.09 6.60 21.36
C LEU A 589 -41.14 7.60 22.52
N LYS A 590 -42.33 7.89 23.07
CA LYS A 590 -42.46 8.74 24.26
C LYS A 590 -41.81 8.11 25.50
N GLU A 591 -41.89 6.80 25.68
CA GLU A 591 -41.21 6.14 26.79
C GLU A 591 -39.70 5.95 26.53
N GLU A 592 -39.28 5.80 25.27
CA GLU A 592 -37.85 5.80 24.92
C GLU A 592 -37.22 7.17 25.15
N ILE A 593 -37.88 8.27 24.75
CA ILE A 593 -37.46 9.64 25.07
C ILE A 593 -37.32 9.81 26.58
N ARG A 594 -38.34 9.43 27.37
CA ARG A 594 -38.25 9.44 28.84
C ARG A 594 -37.14 8.55 29.40
N ARG A 595 -36.82 7.43 28.76
CA ARG A 595 -35.72 6.53 29.15
C ARG A 595 -34.38 7.22 28.91
N LEU A 596 -34.21 7.88 27.77
CA LEU A 596 -33.02 8.65 27.40
C LEU A 596 -32.86 9.89 28.27
N GLU A 597 -33.92 10.68 28.50
CA GLU A 597 -33.95 11.81 29.43
C GLU A 597 -33.48 11.39 30.82
N ARG A 598 -34.12 10.37 31.42
CA ARG A 598 -33.71 9.79 32.71
C ARG A 598 -32.26 9.30 32.69
N ASN A 599 -31.75 8.79 31.57
CA ASN A 599 -30.36 8.37 31.44
C ASN A 599 -29.38 9.56 31.39
N THR A 600 -29.72 10.66 30.71
CA THR A 600 -28.91 11.89 30.74
C THR A 600 -28.90 12.55 32.11
N GLU A 601 -30.02 12.49 32.85
CA GLU A 601 -30.09 12.99 34.23
C GLU A 601 -29.32 12.09 35.21
N ARG A 602 -29.38 10.75 35.05
CA ARG A 602 -28.46 9.82 35.72
C ARG A 602 -27.00 10.19 35.44
N GLY A 603 -26.67 10.55 34.20
CA GLY A 603 -25.32 11.03 33.82
C GLY A 603 -24.86 12.24 34.65
N LYS A 604 -25.70 13.28 34.76
CA LYS A 604 -25.42 14.47 35.59
C LYS A 604 -25.23 14.14 37.07
N HIS A 605 -25.92 13.12 37.59
CA HIS A 605 -25.79 12.69 38.99
C HIS A 605 -24.68 11.65 39.20
N LEU A 606 -24.22 10.96 38.15
CA LEU A 606 -23.11 10.00 38.16
C LEU A 606 -21.75 10.66 38.39
N GLU A 607 -21.59 11.94 38.02
CA GLU A 607 -20.43 12.77 38.43
C GLU A 607 -20.33 12.87 39.97
N SER A 608 -21.46 12.72 40.69
CA SER A 608 -21.53 12.65 42.14
C SER A 608 -21.60 11.20 42.66
N LEU A 609 -20.78 10.29 42.10
CA LEU A 609 -20.75 8.87 42.45
C LEU A 609 -20.60 8.62 43.96
N GLU A 610 -19.87 9.49 44.67
CA GLU A 610 -19.70 9.43 46.13
C GLU A 610 -21.01 9.71 46.89
N TYR A 611 -21.85 10.64 46.41
CA TYR A 611 -23.17 10.87 47.00
C TYR A 611 -24.08 9.66 46.78
N LEU A 612 -24.10 9.09 45.56
CA LEU A 612 -24.86 7.85 45.29
C LEU A 612 -24.41 6.70 46.19
N LYS A 613 -23.08 6.49 46.32
CA LYS A 613 -22.50 5.51 47.25
C LYS A 613 -22.98 5.73 48.67
N ASN A 614 -22.93 6.97 49.17
CA ASN A 614 -23.32 7.30 50.54
C ASN A 614 -24.83 7.13 50.77
N VAL A 615 -25.68 7.48 49.81
CA VAL A 615 -27.14 7.25 49.86
C VAL A 615 -27.47 5.75 49.84
N VAL A 616 -26.83 4.96 48.96
CA VAL A 616 -27.05 3.51 48.86
C VAL A 616 -26.55 2.77 50.10
N VAL A 617 -25.36 3.10 50.62
CA VAL A 617 -24.85 2.55 51.88
C VAL A 617 -25.77 2.92 53.05
N SER A 618 -26.24 4.17 53.11
CA SER A 618 -27.19 4.62 54.14
C SER A 618 -28.53 3.88 54.04
N PHE A 619 -29.03 3.63 52.83
CA PHE A 619 -30.27 2.88 52.60
C PHE A 619 -30.16 1.42 53.06
N PHE A 620 -29.08 0.71 52.72
CA PHE A 620 -28.91 -0.67 53.18
C PHE A 620 -28.60 -0.78 54.69
N SER A 621 -27.88 0.19 55.27
CA SER A 621 -27.55 0.20 56.71
C SER A 621 -28.73 0.65 57.60
N SER A 622 -29.51 1.64 57.16
CA SER A 622 -30.50 2.33 58.00
C SER A 622 -31.90 1.75 57.84
N SER A 623 -32.12 0.51 58.28
CA SER A 623 -33.39 -0.20 58.03
C SER A 623 -34.65 0.35 58.72
N SER A 624 -34.58 1.53 59.34
CA SER A 624 -35.73 2.31 59.81
C SER A 624 -36.05 3.49 58.87
N ASN A 625 -35.05 4.00 58.14
CA ASN A 625 -35.12 5.27 57.39
C ASN A 625 -35.11 5.03 55.87
N GLN A 626 -35.27 3.77 55.43
CA GLN A 626 -35.29 3.38 54.01
C GLN A 626 -36.38 4.12 53.22
N ALA A 627 -37.55 4.35 53.82
CA ALA A 627 -38.64 5.11 53.21
C ALA A 627 -38.26 6.59 52.96
N ASP A 628 -37.55 7.22 53.91
CA ASP A 628 -37.16 8.63 53.85
C ASP A 628 -36.02 8.88 52.85
N MET A 629 -35.25 7.83 52.51
CA MET A 629 -34.20 7.86 51.50
C MET A 629 -34.71 7.55 50.08
N LEU A 630 -35.96 7.10 49.92
CA LEU A 630 -36.57 6.87 48.59
C LEU A 630 -36.63 8.12 47.70
N PRO A 631 -36.91 9.34 48.18
CA PRO A 631 -36.86 10.55 47.35
C PRO A 631 -35.44 10.87 46.85
N ALA A 632 -34.41 10.60 47.66
CA ALA A 632 -33.02 10.76 47.27
C ALA A 632 -32.62 9.71 46.22
N LEU A 633 -32.97 8.44 46.44
CA LEU A 633 -32.75 7.38 45.44
C LEU A 633 -33.52 7.65 44.14
N ARG A 634 -34.77 8.14 44.23
CA ARG A 634 -35.58 8.53 43.06
C ARG A 634 -34.90 9.61 42.23
N THR A 635 -34.33 10.64 42.86
CA THR A 635 -33.71 11.77 42.14
C THR A 635 -32.35 11.37 41.54
N VAL A 636 -31.51 10.65 42.28
CA VAL A 636 -30.17 10.24 41.79
C VAL A 636 -30.25 9.12 40.75
N LEU A 637 -31.09 8.11 40.96
CA LEU A 637 -31.23 6.95 40.06
C LEU A 637 -32.37 7.11 39.05
N GLN A 638 -33.11 8.23 39.05
CA GLN A 638 -34.23 8.51 38.14
C GLN A 638 -35.16 7.31 37.95
N LEU A 639 -35.70 6.85 39.09
CA LEU A 639 -36.54 5.65 39.16
C LEU A 639 -37.94 5.94 38.61
N GLY A 640 -38.43 5.04 37.77
CA GLY A 640 -39.79 5.07 37.21
C GLY A 640 -40.87 4.85 38.28
N PRO A 641 -42.12 5.22 37.99
CA PRO A 641 -43.22 5.09 38.96
C PRO A 641 -43.46 3.64 39.40
N GLU A 642 -43.27 2.67 38.49
CA GLU A 642 -43.39 1.23 38.77
C GLU A 642 -42.23 0.71 39.64
N GLU A 643 -40.99 1.12 39.34
CA GLU A 643 -39.80 0.78 40.14
C GLU A 643 -39.95 1.29 41.58
N ILE A 644 -40.43 2.53 41.75
CA ILE A 644 -40.74 3.12 43.07
C ILE A 644 -41.85 2.35 43.79
N ALA A 645 -42.90 1.93 43.08
CA ALA A 645 -44.00 1.17 43.66
C ALA A 645 -43.53 -0.21 44.16
N SER A 646 -42.70 -0.90 43.36
CA SER A 646 -42.10 -2.19 43.73
C SER A 646 -41.24 -2.07 44.98
N ILE A 647 -40.28 -1.14 45.01
CA ILE A 647 -39.38 -0.94 46.17
C ILE A 647 -40.17 -0.54 47.43
N LYS A 648 -41.23 0.27 47.31
CA LYS A 648 -42.12 0.60 48.44
C LYS A 648 -42.87 -0.63 48.97
N SER A 649 -43.35 -1.50 48.09
CA SER A 649 -43.99 -2.76 48.46
C SER A 649 -43.02 -3.65 49.25
N GLU A 650 -41.79 -3.80 48.75
CA GLU A 650 -40.77 -4.65 49.36
C GLU A 650 -40.26 -4.13 50.71
N ILE A 651 -40.02 -2.81 50.85
CA ILE A 651 -39.73 -2.19 52.16
C ILE A 651 -40.87 -2.47 53.15
N THR A 652 -42.12 -2.38 52.70
CA THR A 652 -43.31 -2.65 53.55
C THR A 652 -43.36 -4.13 53.96
N ALA A 653 -43.03 -5.06 53.06
CA ALA A 653 -42.94 -6.49 53.36
C ALA A 653 -41.82 -6.80 54.36
N VAL A 654 -40.61 -6.26 54.16
CA VAL A 654 -39.46 -6.44 55.07
C VAL A 654 -39.73 -5.84 56.45
N ALA A 655 -40.37 -4.67 56.53
CA ALA A 655 -40.80 -4.09 57.80
C ALA A 655 -41.81 -4.99 58.54
N ARG A 656 -42.75 -5.60 57.79
CA ARG A 656 -43.74 -6.56 58.34
C ARG A 656 -43.07 -7.83 58.85
N MET A 657 -42.11 -8.39 58.10
CA MET A 657 -41.30 -9.53 58.52
C MET A 657 -40.47 -9.23 59.77
N LYS A 658 -39.80 -8.07 59.83
CA LYS A 658 -39.04 -7.64 61.02
C LYS A 658 -39.94 -7.48 62.25
N LYS A 659 -41.16 -6.96 62.09
CA LYS A 659 -42.13 -6.87 63.21
C LYS A 659 -42.58 -8.25 63.70
N LEU A 660 -42.76 -9.23 62.81
CA LEU A 660 -43.07 -10.61 63.19
C LEU A 660 -41.90 -11.30 63.89
N ALA A 661 -40.67 -11.10 63.41
CA ALA A 661 -39.45 -11.62 64.05
C ALA A 661 -39.16 -10.96 65.41
N ALA A 662 -39.42 -9.66 65.55
CA ALA A 662 -39.32 -8.97 66.83
C ALA A 662 -40.36 -9.50 67.84
N ASN A 663 -41.57 -9.82 67.40
CA ASN A 663 -42.58 -10.44 68.25
C ASN A 663 -42.20 -11.86 68.68
N SER A 664 -41.64 -12.71 67.80
CA SER A 664 -41.19 -14.05 68.19
C SER A 664 -39.95 -14.01 69.09
N ALA A 665 -39.02 -13.07 68.86
CA ALA A 665 -37.90 -12.82 69.77
C ALA A 665 -38.39 -12.34 71.15
N SER A 666 -39.34 -11.40 71.20
CA SER A 666 -39.94 -10.92 72.47
C SER A 666 -40.60 -12.06 73.24
N PHE A 667 -41.32 -12.95 72.54
CA PHE A 667 -41.93 -14.13 73.13
C PHE A 667 -40.89 -15.14 73.65
N ALA A 668 -39.80 -15.36 72.90
CA ALA A 668 -38.71 -16.24 73.31
C ALA A 668 -37.97 -15.74 74.55
N TRP A 669 -37.66 -14.44 74.64
CA TRP A 669 -36.97 -13.86 75.79
C TRP A 669 -37.88 -13.77 77.02
N SER A 670 -39.15 -13.37 76.84
CA SER A 670 -40.17 -13.42 77.90
C SER A 670 -40.43 -14.84 78.44
N SER A 671 -40.03 -15.89 77.71
CA SER A 671 -40.16 -17.28 78.16
C SER A 671 -39.02 -17.74 79.10
N TYR A 672 -37.90 -17.02 79.19
CA TYR A 672 -36.79 -17.40 80.06
C TYR A 672 -36.87 -16.74 81.45
N ASP A 673 -37.18 -15.44 81.54
CA ASP A 673 -37.31 -14.72 82.82
C ASP A 673 -38.48 -15.22 83.69
N ALA A 674 -39.44 -15.96 83.11
CA ALA A 674 -40.60 -16.50 83.82
C ALA A 674 -40.32 -17.79 84.63
N THR A 675 -39.09 -18.29 84.67
CA THR A 675 -38.79 -19.66 85.14
C THR A 675 -37.77 -19.79 86.28
N ASN A 676 -37.57 -18.77 87.14
CA ASN A 676 -36.70 -18.95 88.31
C ASN A 676 -36.95 -18.08 89.56
N ILE A 677 -38.17 -18.08 90.12
CA ILE A 677 -38.40 -17.81 91.56
C ILE A 677 -39.46 -18.78 92.13
N ASN A 678 -39.07 -20.03 92.39
CA ASN A 678 -39.73 -20.89 93.41
C ASN A 678 -38.98 -22.23 93.67
N ILE A 679 -37.87 -22.18 94.40
CA ILE A 679 -37.38 -23.34 95.18
C ILE A 679 -36.91 -22.82 96.55
N VAL A 680 -37.26 -23.59 97.59
CA VAL A 680 -36.92 -23.52 99.03
C VAL A 680 -35.68 -22.73 99.40
#